data_AF-A0A8C8A3M1-F1
#
_entry.id   AF-A0A8C8A3M1-F1
#
_cell.length_a   1.000
_cell.length_b   1.000
_cell.length_c   1.000
_cell.angle_alpha   90.00
_cell.angle_beta   90.00
_cell.angle_gamma   90.00
#
_symmetry.space_group_name_H-M   'P 1'
#
loop_
_entity.id
_entity.type
_entity.pdbx_description
1 polymer ?
#
loop_
_entity_poly.entity_id
_entity_poly.type
_entity_poly.pdbx_seq_one_letter_code
_entity_poly.pdbx_strand_id
1 'polypeptide(L)'
;MCCRRQLHDRSWAEQELFGNRGVSDDCIELTGCGVYNDSCSDYGSRDKLGTALGRTVPDGNVLFPDIFHTDHLLFYERFKAYQDYILADCKASEVKEFTAEYLEKVLEPSGWQAVWRTNVFEVLVEVIDVEYSALKAVVQLSEPFLCESQVSTFTLECMQELLELKERQIPLQELWVVYDESGEFDQTALAVEHVRFFYQCIWRTWDEEEEDDFDYFVRCVEPRLRLHYDILEHRVPSGLVADYQNLLSQCEELYRKFLNVRNSIPSSDSDSEVENVSMVEGLKLYEKIEHLKQKLKLIENPLLRYVFGYQKYSGLQAKGLRPTGTKITHVVSSTMMASLLQSLIRDKLCPDSCGEELEIQFHSDPLAAVNACYEGDTVIICPGHYVVDGMFCIADSVELEGYGLPDDIVIEKRGKGDNFVDCAGPNIRISNLKLVQHDAVEGILNVHHGKTTLENCVLQCETTGITVRTSAELLMKNSDLYGAKGAGVEIYPGSTCTLLDNGIHHCKEGILIKNFLDEHYDIPKITLVNNMIHNNEGYGVVLVRPAMPSDVKDSSDGTACVEGFRHEQLPECITDELELYEQAEIPEQIEGNYEIANELGATSAKKSQMLKKRLSELGITEADDNLMSQEVFVSIVGNQFKWNGKGSFGTFLF
;
A
#
# COMPACT_ATOMS: atom_id res chain seq x y z
N MET A 1 0.58 40.79 18.69
CA MET A 1 1.22 40.35 19.95
C MET A 1 1.01 38.85 20.13
N CYS A 2 1.67 38.21 21.09
CA CYS A 2 1.83 36.76 21.13
C CYS A 2 0.54 35.95 21.24
N CYS A 3 0.39 34.93 20.37
CA CYS A 3 -0.23 33.66 20.74
C CYS A 3 0.34 32.48 19.91
N ARG A 4 1.68 32.30 19.89
CA ARG A 4 2.25 31.00 19.53
C ARG A 4 1.86 30.01 20.63
N ARG A 5 1.10 28.97 20.30
CA ARG A 5 0.93 27.76 21.12
C ARG A 5 1.54 26.56 20.40
N GLN A 6 1.92 25.54 21.17
CA GLN A 6 2.73 24.43 20.69
C GLN A 6 1.92 23.42 19.88
N LEU A 7 2.37 23.14 18.66
CA LEU A 7 1.98 21.99 17.83
C LEU A 7 3.24 21.28 17.29
N HIS A 8 4.31 21.24 18.11
CA HIS A 8 5.63 20.76 17.67
C HIS A 8 5.94 19.31 18.06
N ASP A 9 5.12 18.71 18.92
CA ASP A 9 5.38 17.42 19.59
C ASP A 9 4.52 16.25 19.06
N ARG A 10 3.93 16.37 17.85
CA ARG A 10 3.15 15.29 17.21
C ARG A 10 3.82 14.63 16.00
N SER A 11 4.78 15.27 15.34
CA SER A 11 5.44 14.71 14.13
C SER A 11 6.55 13.69 14.42
N TRP A 12 6.95 13.49 15.68
CA TRP A 12 8.05 12.58 16.04
C TRP A 12 7.61 11.12 16.20
N ALA A 13 6.33 10.83 16.50
CA ALA A 13 5.86 9.47 16.75
C ALA A 13 5.73 8.62 15.46
N GLU A 14 5.47 9.23 14.32
CA GLU A 14 5.26 8.52 13.05
C GLU A 14 6.57 8.29 12.27
N GLN A 15 7.64 9.01 12.61
CA GLN A 15 8.95 8.91 11.94
C GLN A 15 9.76 7.66 12.32
N GLU A 16 9.42 6.95 13.40
CA GLU A 16 10.09 5.70 13.78
C GLU A 16 9.51 4.45 13.06
N LEU A 17 8.32 4.55 12.46
CA LEU A 17 7.72 3.43 11.70
C LEU A 17 8.28 3.30 10.27
N PHE A 18 8.64 4.43 9.64
CA PHE A 18 9.25 4.49 8.31
C PHE A 18 10.73 4.89 8.41
N GLY A 19 11.58 3.90 8.63
CA GLY A 19 12.99 4.11 8.97
C GLY A 19 13.79 4.88 7.90
N ASN A 20 14.50 5.92 8.35
CA ASN A 20 15.56 6.58 7.59
C ASN A 20 16.56 5.56 7.03
N ARG A 21 16.71 5.51 5.70
CA ARG A 21 17.96 5.07 5.08
C ARG A 21 18.80 6.31 4.83
N GLY A 22 19.81 6.52 5.68
CA GLY A 22 20.85 7.51 5.41
C GLY A 22 21.58 7.16 4.12
N VAL A 23 21.96 8.18 3.35
CA VAL A 23 22.82 8.00 2.17
C VAL A 23 24.19 7.51 2.66
N SER A 24 24.59 6.31 2.24
CA SER A 24 25.93 5.78 2.46
C SER A 24 26.86 6.30 1.38
N ASP A 25 27.84 7.12 1.78
CA ASP A 25 28.93 7.58 0.90
C ASP A 25 29.85 6.40 0.51
N ASP A 26 29.55 5.73 -0.61
CA ASP A 26 30.48 4.82 -1.28
C ASP A 26 31.19 5.55 -2.42
N CYS A 27 32.43 5.97 -2.18
CA CYS A 27 33.25 6.67 -3.17
C CYS A 27 33.72 5.72 -4.28
N ILE A 28 33.25 5.95 -5.52
CA ILE A 28 33.85 5.31 -6.69
C ILE A 28 35.22 5.94 -6.99
N GLU A 29 36.30 5.20 -6.75
CA GLU A 29 37.64 5.59 -7.17
C GLU A 29 37.77 5.62 -8.71
N LEU A 30 37.78 6.80 -9.31
CA LEU A 30 38.25 7.00 -10.68
C LEU A 30 39.67 7.57 -10.69
N THR A 31 40.63 6.69 -10.91
CA THR A 31 42.06 7.05 -11.01
C THR A 31 42.38 7.77 -12.32
N GLY A 32 42.73 9.06 -12.25
CA GLY A 32 43.17 9.85 -13.41
C GLY A 32 44.06 11.03 -13.01
N CYS A 33 45.32 11.04 -13.44
CA CYS A 33 46.29 12.08 -13.06
C CYS A 33 46.09 13.40 -13.85
N GLY A 34 46.07 14.55 -13.16
CA GLY A 34 45.58 15.82 -13.74
C GLY A 34 46.32 17.13 -13.44
N VAL A 35 47.47 17.14 -12.75
CA VAL A 35 48.35 18.32 -12.49
C VAL A 35 47.81 19.37 -11.49
N TYR A 36 48.71 19.88 -10.63
CA TYR A 36 48.46 20.94 -9.64
C TYR A 36 48.34 22.34 -10.27
N ASN A 37 47.52 23.21 -9.66
CA ASN A 37 47.92 24.61 -9.45
C ASN A 37 47.14 25.26 -8.29
N ASP A 38 47.84 25.80 -7.28
CA ASP A 38 47.24 26.56 -6.18
C ASP A 38 46.96 28.01 -6.58
N SER A 39 45.79 28.55 -6.22
CA SER A 39 45.61 29.98 -5.93
C SER A 39 44.32 30.23 -5.13
N CYS A 40 44.43 30.77 -3.91
CA CYS A 40 43.28 31.04 -3.03
C CYS A 40 43.05 32.55 -2.86
N SER A 41 42.14 33.10 -3.67
CA SER A 41 41.50 34.42 -3.58
C SER A 41 40.47 34.52 -4.73
N ASP A 42 39.32 35.18 -4.66
CA ASP A 42 38.88 36.22 -3.72
C ASP A 42 37.34 36.16 -3.51
N TYR A 43 36.78 37.00 -2.65
CA TYR A 43 35.34 37.05 -2.36
C TYR A 43 34.51 37.65 -3.50
N GLY A 44 33.58 36.86 -4.06
CA GLY A 44 32.25 37.36 -4.46
C GLY A 44 31.85 37.21 -5.93
N SER A 45 31.11 36.13 -6.22
CA SER A 45 29.96 36.18 -7.15
C SER A 45 28.68 35.81 -6.40
N ARG A 46 27.54 36.37 -6.84
CA ARG A 46 26.20 35.93 -6.45
C ARG A 46 25.72 34.95 -7.52
N ASP A 47 26.04 33.68 -7.37
CA ASP A 47 25.59 32.67 -8.31
C ASP A 47 24.10 32.40 -8.09
N LYS A 48 23.29 32.67 -9.12
CA LYS A 48 21.85 32.39 -9.13
C LYS A 48 21.62 30.88 -9.18
N LEU A 49 21.54 30.22 -8.04
CA LEU A 49 20.78 28.97 -7.90
C LEU A 49 19.33 29.31 -7.58
N GLY A 50 18.66 29.90 -8.58
CA GLY A 50 17.21 30.08 -8.62
C GLY A 50 16.57 29.00 -9.48
N THR A 51 15.33 28.65 -9.17
CA THR A 51 14.57 27.52 -9.76
C THR A 51 14.14 27.81 -11.21
N ALA A 52 15.11 27.83 -12.14
CA ALA A 52 14.83 27.93 -13.56
C ALA A 52 14.08 26.67 -14.03
N LEU A 53 12.82 26.84 -14.42
CA LEU A 53 12.01 25.75 -14.96
C LEU A 53 12.58 25.27 -16.31
N GLY A 54 12.37 23.99 -16.62
CA GLY A 54 12.83 23.42 -17.89
C GLY A 54 12.04 23.94 -19.10
N ARG A 55 12.52 23.61 -20.29
CA ARG A 55 11.91 23.94 -21.59
C ARG A 55 11.33 22.68 -22.23
N THR A 56 10.03 22.68 -22.56
CA THR A 56 9.35 21.62 -23.31
C THR A 56 9.02 22.10 -24.73
N VAL A 57 9.39 21.30 -25.73
CA VAL A 57 8.97 21.52 -27.13
C VAL A 57 7.58 20.87 -27.33
N PRO A 58 6.57 21.57 -27.86
CA PRO A 58 5.29 20.96 -28.22
C PRO A 58 5.42 19.99 -29.42
N ASP A 59 4.82 18.80 -29.31
CA ASP A 59 4.68 17.86 -30.43
C ASP A 59 3.53 18.31 -31.36
N GLY A 60 3.87 18.93 -32.49
CA GLY A 60 2.90 19.42 -33.48
C GLY A 60 3.48 19.59 -34.89
N ASN A 61 2.62 19.78 -35.89
CA ASN A 61 3.04 20.18 -37.24
C ASN A 61 3.22 21.70 -37.36
N VAL A 62 2.63 22.47 -36.44
CA VAL A 62 2.82 23.92 -36.32
C VAL A 62 3.93 24.19 -35.30
N LEU A 63 4.86 25.09 -35.66
CA LEU A 63 5.89 25.55 -34.73
C LEU A 63 5.29 26.51 -33.68
N PHE A 64 4.65 25.93 -32.67
CA PHE A 64 4.32 26.65 -31.44
C PHE A 64 5.60 27.06 -30.68
N PRO A 65 5.56 28.17 -29.92
CA PRO A 65 6.61 28.47 -28.95
C PRO A 65 6.74 27.34 -27.92
N ASP A 66 7.95 27.17 -27.40
CA ASP A 66 8.20 26.27 -26.28
C ASP A 66 7.39 26.67 -25.05
N ILE A 67 7.07 25.70 -24.19
CA ILE A 67 6.35 25.91 -22.93
C ILE A 67 7.20 25.47 -21.75
N PHE A 68 6.90 26.02 -20.57
CA PHE A 68 7.60 25.60 -19.34
C PHE A 68 7.38 24.12 -19.02
N HIS A 69 8.46 23.44 -18.61
CA HIS A 69 8.43 22.04 -18.23
C HIS A 69 8.02 21.89 -16.76
N THR A 70 6.75 21.59 -16.53
CA THR A 70 6.14 21.51 -15.20
C THR A 70 5.74 20.10 -14.77
N ASP A 71 5.86 19.12 -15.67
CA ASP A 71 5.42 17.73 -15.49
C ASP A 71 6.29 16.92 -14.51
N HIS A 72 7.37 17.51 -13.98
CA HIS A 72 8.37 16.86 -13.11
C HIS A 72 8.54 17.54 -11.73
N LEU A 73 7.62 18.43 -11.34
CA LEU A 73 7.58 18.96 -9.96
C LEU A 73 7.44 17.81 -8.95
N LEU A 74 8.20 17.88 -7.86
CA LEU A 74 8.28 16.83 -6.84
C LEU A 74 7.18 16.97 -5.78
N PHE A 75 6.89 15.86 -5.09
CA PHE A 75 5.92 15.82 -3.97
C PHE A 75 6.13 16.97 -2.98
N TYR A 76 7.37 17.16 -2.50
CA TYR A 76 7.69 18.17 -1.50
C TYR A 76 7.47 19.61 -2.01
N GLU A 77 7.70 19.87 -3.30
CA GLU A 77 7.52 21.20 -3.90
C GLU A 77 6.03 21.55 -3.95
N ARG A 78 5.18 20.64 -4.43
CA ARG A 78 3.72 20.84 -4.42
C ARG A 78 3.15 20.85 -3.00
N PHE A 79 3.62 19.97 -2.12
CA PHE A 79 3.18 19.90 -0.72
C PHE A 79 3.43 21.23 -0.02
N LYS A 80 4.66 21.76 -0.15
CA LYS A 80 5.03 23.05 0.42
C LYS A 80 4.28 24.22 -0.25
N ALA A 81 4.08 24.20 -1.57
CA ALA A 81 3.32 25.24 -2.25
C ALA A 81 1.89 25.35 -1.70
N TYR A 82 1.18 24.22 -1.58
CA TYR A 82 -0.18 24.21 -1.04
C TYR A 82 -0.22 24.54 0.47
N GLN A 83 0.71 24.02 1.28
CA GLN A 83 0.74 24.26 2.73
C GLN A 83 1.22 25.67 3.13
N ASP A 84 2.39 26.11 2.66
CA ASP A 84 3.03 27.34 3.16
C ASP A 84 2.52 28.62 2.46
N TYR A 85 2.00 28.51 1.23
CA TYR A 85 1.81 29.67 0.35
C TYR A 85 0.41 29.83 -0.26
N ILE A 86 -0.27 28.74 -0.63
CA ILE A 86 -1.56 28.82 -1.35
C ILE A 86 -2.76 28.67 -0.42
N LEU A 87 -2.78 27.68 0.49
CA LEU A 87 -3.99 27.33 1.27
C LEU A 87 -3.83 27.55 2.78
N ALA A 88 -2.64 27.33 3.36
CA ALA A 88 -2.43 27.40 4.80
C ALA A 88 -3.48 26.58 5.58
N ASP A 89 -4.12 27.18 6.60
CA ASP A 89 -5.16 26.58 7.45
C ASP A 89 -6.61 26.84 6.96
N CYS A 90 -6.81 27.09 5.66
CA CYS A 90 -8.12 27.45 5.12
C CYS A 90 -9.16 26.32 5.16
N LYS A 91 -10.43 26.74 5.16
CA LYS A 91 -11.62 25.90 4.98
C LYS A 91 -11.86 25.55 3.51
N ALA A 92 -12.78 24.62 3.24
CA ALA A 92 -13.13 24.21 1.89
C ALA A 92 -13.81 25.35 1.09
N SER A 93 -14.66 26.13 1.75
CA SER A 93 -15.29 27.33 1.19
C SER A 93 -14.31 28.47 0.88
N GLU A 94 -13.19 28.55 1.62
CA GLU A 94 -12.19 29.63 1.53
C GLU A 94 -11.11 29.37 0.45
N VAL A 95 -10.94 28.14 -0.02
CA VAL A 95 -9.91 27.71 -0.99
C VAL A 95 -9.77 28.66 -2.19
N LYS A 96 -10.90 29.13 -2.73
CA LYS A 96 -10.92 29.99 -3.92
C LYS A 96 -10.47 31.43 -3.63
N GLU A 97 -10.78 31.96 -2.44
CA GLU A 97 -10.32 33.27 -1.99
C GLU A 97 -8.82 33.23 -1.69
N PHE A 98 -8.36 32.22 -0.97
CA PHE A 98 -6.93 31.99 -0.68
C PHE A 98 -6.10 31.78 -1.96
N THR A 99 -6.62 31.03 -2.94
CA THR A 99 -5.95 30.85 -4.25
C THR A 99 -5.85 32.19 -5.02
N ALA A 100 -6.90 33.01 -5.00
CA ALA A 100 -6.87 34.34 -5.62
C ALA A 100 -5.86 35.27 -4.92
N GLU A 101 -5.85 35.28 -3.58
CA GLU A 101 -4.91 36.00 -2.74
C GLU A 101 -3.45 35.56 -2.98
N TYR A 102 -3.19 34.30 -3.27
CA TYR A 102 -1.86 33.81 -3.66
C TYR A 102 -1.46 34.35 -5.04
N LEU A 103 -2.35 34.23 -6.04
CA LEU A 103 -2.06 34.65 -7.41
C LEU A 103 -1.75 36.15 -7.53
N GLU A 104 -2.50 37.02 -6.83
CA GLU A 104 -2.26 38.47 -6.81
C GLU A 104 -0.83 38.85 -6.31
N LYS A 105 -0.14 37.93 -5.62
CA LYS A 105 1.21 38.13 -5.07
C LYS A 105 2.35 37.55 -5.93
N VAL A 106 2.05 36.69 -6.91
CA VAL A 106 3.08 35.91 -7.65
C VAL A 106 2.88 35.81 -9.16
N LEU A 107 1.69 36.12 -9.66
CA LEU A 107 1.33 36.06 -11.07
C LEU A 107 1.48 37.45 -11.70
N GLU A 108 2.15 37.54 -12.85
CA GLU A 108 2.19 38.79 -13.59
C GLU A 108 0.79 39.08 -14.20
N PRO A 109 0.25 40.31 -14.07
CA PRO A 109 -1.14 40.57 -14.43
C PRO A 109 -1.39 40.62 -15.95
N SER A 110 -0.34 40.82 -16.76
CA SER A 110 -0.45 40.93 -18.22
C SER A 110 0.93 40.79 -18.89
N GLY A 111 0.96 40.70 -20.22
CA GLY A 111 2.18 40.76 -21.04
C GLY A 111 2.88 39.43 -21.29
N TRP A 112 2.40 38.33 -20.69
CA TRP A 112 2.85 36.97 -20.97
C TRP A 112 2.00 36.30 -22.05
N GLN A 113 2.62 35.40 -22.81
CA GLN A 113 1.93 34.55 -23.78
C GLN A 113 1.67 33.15 -23.21
N ALA A 114 0.62 32.51 -23.69
CA ALA A 114 0.27 31.14 -23.33
C ALA A 114 -0.33 30.38 -24.51
N VAL A 115 -0.11 29.07 -24.54
CA VAL A 115 -0.89 28.16 -25.37
C VAL A 115 -2.19 27.85 -24.62
N TRP A 116 -3.31 28.33 -25.17
CA TRP A 116 -4.64 27.89 -24.74
C TRP A 116 -4.91 26.52 -25.38
N ARG A 117 -4.98 25.48 -24.55
CA ARG A 117 -5.11 24.07 -24.97
C ARG A 117 -6.44 23.50 -24.51
N THR A 118 -7.12 22.82 -25.43
CA THR A 118 -8.38 22.11 -25.20
C THR A 118 -8.28 20.68 -25.74
N ASN A 119 -9.33 19.87 -25.59
CA ASN A 119 -9.42 18.54 -26.20
C ASN A 119 -9.74 18.56 -27.72
N VAL A 120 -9.73 19.74 -28.37
CA VAL A 120 -10.10 19.90 -29.80
C VAL A 120 -9.04 20.72 -30.57
N PHE A 121 -8.45 21.73 -29.93
CA PHE A 121 -7.48 22.65 -30.53
C PHE A 121 -6.48 23.19 -29.49
N GLU A 122 -5.36 23.69 -30.00
CA GLU A 122 -4.40 24.53 -29.30
C GLU A 122 -4.27 25.86 -30.05
N VAL A 123 -4.17 26.99 -29.34
CA VAL A 123 -4.09 28.33 -29.94
C VAL A 123 -3.23 29.26 -29.08
N LEU A 124 -2.38 30.07 -29.73
CA LEU A 124 -1.50 31.01 -29.03
C LEU A 124 -2.25 32.30 -28.66
N VAL A 125 -2.25 32.62 -27.36
CA VAL A 125 -2.90 33.80 -26.80
C VAL A 125 -1.91 34.65 -25.99
N GLU A 126 -2.19 35.94 -25.90
CA GLU A 126 -1.52 36.91 -25.02
C GLU A 126 -2.48 37.30 -23.91
N VAL A 127 -1.99 37.34 -22.67
CA VAL A 127 -2.77 37.73 -21.48
C VAL A 127 -2.67 39.22 -21.25
N ILE A 128 -3.82 39.89 -21.18
CA ILE A 128 -3.93 41.35 -21.06
C ILE A 128 -4.44 41.83 -19.69
N ASP A 129 -5.07 40.94 -18.92
CA ASP A 129 -5.50 41.17 -17.52
C ASP A 129 -5.80 39.79 -16.85
N VAL A 130 -5.94 39.74 -15.52
CA VAL A 130 -6.30 38.51 -14.78
C VAL A 130 -7.37 38.79 -13.73
N GLU A 131 -8.52 38.13 -13.85
CA GLU A 131 -9.59 38.15 -12.84
C GLU A 131 -9.33 37.06 -11.78
N TYR A 132 -8.50 37.40 -10.79
CA TYR A 132 -8.09 36.49 -9.72
C TYR A 132 -9.26 35.80 -9.01
N SER A 133 -10.32 36.55 -8.67
CA SER A 133 -11.54 36.03 -8.01
C SER A 133 -12.34 35.04 -8.87
N ALA A 134 -12.15 35.05 -10.20
CA ALA A 134 -12.74 34.08 -11.11
C ALA A 134 -11.78 32.94 -11.48
N LEU A 135 -10.48 33.07 -11.16
CA LEU A 135 -9.37 32.23 -11.62
C LEU A 135 -9.30 32.15 -13.16
N LYS A 136 -9.49 33.30 -13.83
CA LYS A 136 -9.45 33.43 -15.29
C LYS A 136 -8.49 34.53 -15.74
N ALA A 137 -7.81 34.32 -16.87
CA ALA A 137 -7.12 35.37 -17.61
C ALA A 137 -8.05 35.99 -18.66
N VAL A 138 -7.92 37.30 -18.89
CA VAL A 138 -8.49 38.00 -20.05
C VAL A 138 -7.46 37.96 -21.17
N VAL A 139 -7.85 37.49 -22.35
CA VAL A 139 -6.90 37.16 -23.42
C VAL A 139 -7.23 37.80 -24.78
N GLN A 140 -6.19 37.94 -25.60
CA GLN A 140 -6.29 38.21 -27.04
C GLN A 140 -5.52 37.16 -27.84
N LEU A 141 -5.88 36.95 -29.11
CA LEU A 141 -5.07 36.14 -30.02
C LEU A 141 -3.74 36.84 -30.27
N SER A 142 -2.63 36.11 -30.18
CA SER A 142 -1.31 36.68 -30.48
C SER A 142 -1.12 36.95 -31.98
N GLU A 143 -0.27 37.92 -32.31
CA GLU A 143 0.29 38.09 -33.65
C GLU A 143 1.73 37.56 -33.69
N PRO A 144 2.08 36.61 -34.58
CA PRO A 144 1.23 35.95 -35.57
C PRO A 144 0.25 34.94 -34.93
N PHE A 145 -0.93 34.79 -35.55
CA PHE A 145 -1.91 33.79 -35.15
C PHE A 145 -1.38 32.37 -35.41
N LEU A 146 -1.27 31.57 -34.34
CA LEU A 146 -0.92 30.16 -34.38
C LEU A 146 -2.05 29.33 -33.76
N CYS A 147 -2.53 28.33 -34.50
CA CYS A 147 -3.55 27.38 -34.05
C CYS A 147 -3.31 26.01 -34.70
N GLU A 148 -3.39 24.92 -33.93
CA GLU A 148 -3.38 23.55 -34.42
C GLU A 148 -4.60 22.79 -33.87
N SER A 149 -5.15 21.86 -34.67
CA SER A 149 -6.32 21.06 -34.30
C SER A 149 -6.29 19.73 -35.02
N GLN A 150 -6.70 18.68 -34.33
CA GLN A 150 -6.73 17.31 -34.84
C GLN A 150 -7.95 17.02 -35.73
N VAL A 151 -8.96 17.91 -35.76
CA VAL A 151 -10.29 17.63 -36.32
C VAL A 151 -10.70 18.61 -37.43
N SER A 152 -10.32 19.89 -37.34
CA SER A 152 -10.75 20.93 -38.28
C SER A 152 -9.82 22.14 -38.29
N THR A 153 -9.59 22.72 -39.46
CA THR A 153 -8.89 24.01 -39.60
C THR A 153 -9.76 25.16 -39.06
N PHE A 154 -9.45 25.66 -37.86
CA PHE A 154 -10.04 26.89 -37.33
C PHE A 154 -9.38 28.11 -37.97
N THR A 155 -10.18 29.09 -38.40
CA THR A 155 -9.66 30.38 -38.88
C THR A 155 -9.59 31.39 -37.75
N LEU A 156 -8.87 32.50 -37.99
CA LEU A 156 -8.76 33.62 -37.05
C LEU A 156 -10.15 34.13 -36.63
N GLU A 157 -11.06 34.29 -37.60
CA GLU A 157 -12.41 34.80 -37.38
C GLU A 157 -13.21 33.87 -36.45
N CYS A 158 -13.17 32.55 -36.68
CA CYS A 158 -13.84 31.58 -35.81
C CYS A 158 -13.27 31.56 -34.38
N MET A 159 -11.97 31.82 -34.21
CA MET A 159 -11.35 31.93 -32.88
C MET A 159 -11.68 33.28 -32.20
N GLN A 160 -11.86 34.35 -32.96
CA GLN A 160 -12.35 35.64 -32.44
C GLN A 160 -13.81 35.52 -31.98
N GLU A 161 -14.68 34.92 -32.80
CA GLU A 161 -16.07 34.62 -32.42
C GLU A 161 -16.14 33.74 -31.15
N LEU A 162 -15.30 32.70 -31.06
CA LEU A 162 -15.24 31.83 -29.87
C LEU A 162 -14.75 32.56 -28.62
N LEU A 163 -13.74 33.44 -28.73
CA LEU A 163 -13.30 34.27 -27.61
C LEU A 163 -14.38 35.27 -27.19
N GLU A 164 -15.11 35.88 -28.11
CA GLU A 164 -16.20 36.79 -27.77
C GLU A 164 -17.39 36.06 -27.11
N LEU A 165 -17.66 34.81 -27.49
CA LEU A 165 -18.62 33.93 -26.79
C LEU A 165 -18.14 33.49 -25.39
N LYS A 166 -16.82 33.44 -25.13
CA LYS A 166 -16.23 33.26 -23.79
C LYS A 166 -16.01 34.59 -23.03
N GLU A 167 -16.56 35.72 -23.52
CA GLU A 167 -16.33 37.07 -22.97
C GLU A 167 -14.84 37.46 -22.84
N ARG A 168 -13.99 36.84 -23.68
CA ARG A 168 -12.51 36.88 -23.69
C ARG A 168 -11.85 36.36 -22.40
N GLN A 169 -12.60 35.70 -21.52
CA GLN A 169 -12.08 35.13 -20.28
C GLN A 169 -11.80 33.62 -20.42
N ILE A 170 -10.55 33.20 -20.22
CA ILE A 170 -10.12 31.79 -20.25
C ILE A 170 -9.72 31.35 -18.82
N PRO A 171 -10.23 30.23 -18.28
CA PRO A 171 -9.79 29.70 -16.99
C PRO A 171 -8.28 29.40 -16.99
N LEU A 172 -7.58 29.74 -15.91
CA LEU A 172 -6.12 29.55 -15.81
C LEU A 172 -5.70 28.08 -15.99
N GLN A 173 -6.58 27.12 -15.68
CA GLN A 173 -6.34 25.69 -15.89
C GLN A 173 -6.22 25.29 -17.37
N GLU A 174 -6.75 26.11 -18.30
CA GLU A 174 -6.68 25.87 -19.76
C GLU A 174 -5.41 26.48 -20.42
N LEU A 175 -4.51 27.13 -19.66
CA LEU A 175 -3.38 27.91 -20.19
C LEU A 175 -2.00 27.32 -19.84
N TRP A 176 -1.14 27.12 -20.84
CA TRP A 176 0.26 26.74 -20.67
C TRP A 176 1.16 27.92 -21.04
N VAL A 177 1.83 28.50 -20.04
CA VAL A 177 2.69 29.69 -20.21
C VAL A 177 3.85 29.37 -21.16
N VAL A 178 4.09 30.26 -22.12
CA VAL A 178 5.21 30.18 -23.07
C VAL A 178 6.53 30.39 -22.33
N TYR A 179 7.52 29.57 -22.68
CA TYR A 179 8.87 29.63 -22.12
C TYR A 179 9.59 30.93 -22.53
N ASP A 180 10.20 31.60 -21.55
CA ASP A 180 11.01 32.80 -21.75
C ASP A 180 12.44 32.57 -21.24
N GLU A 181 13.44 32.85 -22.09
CA GLU A 181 14.87 32.72 -21.75
C GLU A 181 15.35 33.77 -20.73
N SER A 182 14.58 34.84 -20.45
CA SER A 182 14.92 35.82 -19.43
C SER A 182 14.61 35.35 -18.00
N GLY A 183 13.66 34.42 -17.85
CA GLY A 183 13.16 33.90 -16.58
C GLY A 183 12.20 34.85 -15.84
N GLU A 184 11.62 35.84 -16.53
CA GLU A 184 10.67 36.80 -15.94
C GLU A 184 9.35 36.10 -15.56
N PHE A 185 8.89 35.16 -16.40
CA PHE A 185 7.61 34.47 -16.20
C PHE A 185 7.68 33.13 -15.46
N ASP A 186 8.86 32.72 -14.93
CA ASP A 186 9.04 31.44 -14.21
C ASP A 186 8.03 31.24 -13.08
N GLN A 187 7.79 32.27 -12.26
CA GLN A 187 6.82 32.23 -11.16
C GLN A 187 5.37 32.23 -11.65
N THR A 188 5.10 32.92 -12.76
CA THR A 188 3.78 32.93 -13.41
C THR A 188 3.44 31.53 -13.94
N ALA A 189 4.39 30.86 -14.61
CA ALA A 189 4.25 29.48 -15.06
C ALA A 189 4.04 28.48 -13.91
N LEU A 190 4.83 28.60 -12.84
CA LEU A 190 4.71 27.76 -11.65
C LEU A 190 3.37 27.96 -10.93
N ALA A 191 2.88 29.19 -10.82
CA ALA A 191 1.59 29.50 -10.20
C ALA A 191 0.40 28.96 -11.01
N VAL A 192 0.40 29.14 -12.34
CA VAL A 192 -0.61 28.57 -13.24
C VAL A 192 -0.60 27.05 -13.18
N GLU A 193 0.57 26.42 -13.12
CA GLU A 193 0.70 24.98 -12.90
C GLU A 193 0.10 24.51 -11.57
N HIS A 194 0.41 25.17 -10.45
CA HIS A 194 -0.14 24.80 -9.15
C HIS A 194 -1.68 24.89 -9.13
N VAL A 195 -2.26 25.89 -9.80
CA VAL A 195 -3.72 26.02 -9.96
C VAL A 195 -4.27 24.91 -10.87
N ARG A 196 -3.67 24.66 -12.04
CA ARG A 196 -4.07 23.58 -12.96
C ARG A 196 -4.10 22.22 -12.26
N PHE A 197 -2.99 21.83 -11.65
CA PHE A 197 -2.86 20.54 -10.96
C PHE A 197 -3.84 20.41 -9.78
N PHE A 198 -4.02 21.47 -9.00
CA PHE A 198 -4.96 21.43 -7.87
C PHE A 198 -6.37 21.12 -8.34
N TYR A 199 -6.87 21.84 -9.36
CA TYR A 199 -8.23 21.64 -9.87
C TYR A 199 -8.42 20.38 -10.74
N GLN A 200 -7.35 19.79 -11.28
CA GLN A 200 -7.41 18.56 -12.05
C GLN A 200 -7.21 17.29 -11.20
N CYS A 201 -6.31 17.32 -10.21
CA CYS A 201 -5.91 16.13 -9.46
C CYS A 201 -6.46 16.08 -8.03
N ILE A 202 -6.61 17.22 -7.35
CA ILE A 202 -6.87 17.29 -5.90
C ILE A 202 -8.32 17.67 -5.58
N TRP A 203 -8.81 18.79 -6.13
CA TRP A 203 -10.15 19.32 -5.88
C TRP A 203 -11.24 18.36 -6.35
N ARG A 204 -12.36 18.34 -5.64
CA ARG A 204 -13.59 17.63 -6.04
C ARG A 204 -14.77 18.58 -5.93
N THR A 205 -15.74 18.46 -6.85
CA THR A 205 -16.90 19.35 -6.91
C THR A 205 -17.85 19.26 -5.71
N TRP A 206 -17.69 18.24 -4.86
CA TRP A 206 -18.42 18.07 -3.60
C TRP A 206 -17.64 18.50 -2.35
N ASP A 207 -16.38 18.95 -2.49
CA ASP A 207 -15.57 19.42 -1.36
C ASP A 207 -16.14 20.72 -0.76
N GLU A 208 -16.65 21.62 -1.62
CA GLU A 208 -17.31 22.89 -1.29
C GLU A 208 -18.57 22.73 -0.42
N GLU A 209 -19.11 21.52 -0.31
CA GLU A 209 -20.29 21.18 0.51
C GLU A 209 -19.98 20.36 1.76
N GLU A 210 -18.71 20.04 2.05
CA GLU A 210 -18.33 19.38 3.30
C GLU A 210 -18.20 20.37 4.47
N GLU A 211 -18.40 19.89 5.70
CA GLU A 211 -18.42 20.74 6.89
C GLU A 211 -17.09 21.49 7.11
N ASP A 212 -17.20 22.80 7.31
CA ASP A 212 -16.09 23.76 7.40
C ASP A 212 -15.35 23.74 8.77
N ASP A 213 -15.60 22.76 9.64
CA ASP A 213 -15.04 22.71 11.00
C ASP A 213 -13.58 22.20 11.07
N PHE A 214 -12.98 21.86 9.92
CA PHE A 214 -11.63 21.31 9.83
C PHE A 214 -10.80 21.90 8.68
N ASP A 215 -9.49 21.98 8.90
CA ASP A 215 -8.44 22.29 7.93
C ASP A 215 -8.59 21.44 6.64
N TYR A 216 -8.77 22.10 5.50
CA TYR A 216 -8.95 21.43 4.21
C TYR A 216 -7.64 20.84 3.67
N PHE A 217 -6.49 21.44 3.97
CA PHE A 217 -5.20 20.92 3.53
C PHE A 217 -4.92 19.54 4.14
N VAL A 218 -5.04 19.42 5.46
CA VAL A 218 -4.81 18.17 6.20
C VAL A 218 -5.90 17.13 5.90
N ARG A 219 -7.16 17.55 5.75
CA ARG A 219 -8.28 16.62 5.51
C ARG A 219 -8.32 16.05 4.09
N CYS A 220 -7.98 16.85 3.09
CA CYS A 220 -8.21 16.51 1.68
C CYS A 220 -6.96 16.63 0.80
N VAL A 221 -6.15 17.68 0.96
CA VAL A 221 -5.02 17.95 0.05
C VAL A 221 -3.85 17.01 0.28
N GLU A 222 -3.34 16.89 1.52
CA GLU A 222 -2.21 15.99 1.82
C GLU A 222 -2.50 14.52 1.44
N PRO A 223 -3.65 13.92 1.81
CA PRO A 223 -3.96 12.53 1.44
C PRO A 223 -4.00 12.32 -0.08
N ARG A 224 -4.70 13.20 -0.81
CA ARG A 224 -4.82 13.10 -2.29
C ARG A 224 -3.51 13.38 -3.01
N LEU A 225 -2.73 14.34 -2.52
CA LEU A 225 -1.41 14.66 -3.07
C LEU A 225 -0.44 13.49 -2.84
N ARG A 226 -0.40 12.91 -1.64
CA ARG A 226 0.43 11.73 -1.36
C ARG A 226 -0.04 10.55 -2.21
N LEU A 227 -1.35 10.26 -2.30
CA LEU A 227 -1.88 9.23 -3.20
C LEU A 227 -1.43 9.44 -4.65
N HIS A 228 -1.44 10.66 -5.17
CA HIS A 228 -0.98 10.95 -6.53
C HIS A 228 0.48 10.55 -6.77
N TYR A 229 1.42 10.97 -5.90
CA TYR A 229 2.83 10.59 -6.04
C TYR A 229 3.08 9.11 -5.69
N ASP A 230 2.33 8.54 -4.75
CA ASP A 230 2.33 7.09 -4.50
C ASP A 230 1.95 6.31 -5.77
N ILE A 231 1.02 6.80 -6.59
CA ILE A 231 0.64 6.18 -7.87
C ILE A 231 1.74 6.37 -8.92
N LEU A 232 2.27 7.58 -9.10
CA LEU A 232 3.34 7.87 -10.07
C LEU A 232 4.62 7.04 -9.82
N GLU A 233 4.98 6.86 -8.55
CA GLU A 233 6.17 6.10 -8.13
C GLU A 233 5.92 4.58 -8.09
N HIS A 234 4.75 4.11 -8.55
CA HIS A 234 4.29 2.73 -8.47
C HIS A 234 4.35 2.13 -7.05
N ARG A 235 3.95 2.91 -6.03
CA ARG A 235 3.77 2.50 -4.62
C ARG A 235 2.30 2.22 -4.26
N VAL A 236 1.43 2.06 -5.26
CA VAL A 236 0.04 1.61 -5.13
C VAL A 236 -0.21 0.47 -6.13
N PRO A 237 -0.89 -0.63 -5.72
CA PRO A 237 -1.20 -1.75 -6.61
C PRO A 237 -2.14 -1.34 -7.75
N SER A 238 -1.94 -1.90 -8.95
CA SER A 238 -2.62 -1.51 -10.19
C SER A 238 -4.14 -1.66 -10.09
N GLY A 239 -4.62 -2.76 -9.50
CA GLY A 239 -6.04 -2.99 -9.24
C GLY A 239 -6.66 -1.96 -8.29
N LEU A 240 -5.90 -1.52 -7.28
CA LEU A 240 -6.38 -0.51 -6.31
C LEU A 240 -6.40 0.90 -6.90
N VAL A 241 -5.52 1.20 -7.86
CA VAL A 241 -5.59 2.44 -8.67
C VAL A 241 -6.82 2.42 -9.58
N ALA A 242 -7.09 1.29 -10.25
CA ALA A 242 -8.28 1.14 -11.07
C ALA A 242 -9.58 1.27 -10.25
N ASP A 243 -9.64 0.66 -9.06
CA ASP A 243 -10.77 0.80 -8.14
C ASP A 243 -10.94 2.25 -7.64
N TYR A 244 -9.85 2.97 -7.33
CA TYR A 244 -9.93 4.39 -6.98
C TYR A 244 -10.53 5.23 -8.12
N GLN A 245 -10.03 5.07 -9.35
CA GLN A 245 -10.53 5.79 -10.54
C GLN A 245 -12.00 5.46 -10.85
N ASN A 246 -12.40 4.20 -10.65
CA ASN A 246 -13.78 3.74 -10.84
C ASN A 246 -14.73 4.30 -9.75
N LEU A 247 -14.33 4.24 -8.48
CA LEU A 247 -15.08 4.85 -7.37
C LEU A 247 -15.23 6.36 -7.53
N LEU A 248 -14.18 7.04 -8.00
CA LEU A 248 -14.18 8.48 -8.27
C LEU A 248 -15.17 8.82 -9.38
N SER A 249 -15.09 8.10 -10.51
CA SER A 249 -16.00 8.27 -11.66
C SER A 249 -17.47 8.04 -11.29
N GLN A 250 -17.75 7.01 -10.47
CA GLN A 250 -19.09 6.74 -9.94
C GLN A 250 -19.58 7.86 -9.01
N CYS A 251 -18.69 8.41 -8.17
CA CYS A 251 -19.02 9.49 -7.25
C CYS A 251 -19.38 10.77 -8.02
N GLU A 252 -18.58 11.13 -9.04
CA GLU A 252 -18.90 12.25 -9.95
C GLU A 252 -20.21 12.07 -10.70
N GLU A 253 -20.50 10.86 -11.19
CA GLU A 253 -21.75 10.60 -11.93
C GLU A 253 -22.99 10.66 -11.02
N LEU A 254 -22.90 10.15 -9.79
CA LEU A 254 -23.98 10.26 -8.80
C LEU A 254 -24.14 11.70 -8.28
N TYR A 255 -23.05 12.42 -8.03
CA TYR A 255 -23.09 13.81 -7.57
C TYR A 255 -23.70 14.74 -8.64
N ARG A 256 -23.37 14.53 -9.92
CA ARG A 256 -24.01 15.22 -11.05
C ARG A 256 -25.53 14.94 -11.14
N LYS A 257 -25.96 13.71 -10.86
CA LYS A 257 -27.39 13.35 -10.77
C LYS A 257 -28.07 14.01 -9.56
N PHE A 258 -27.40 14.05 -8.41
CA PHE A 258 -27.89 14.72 -7.20
C PHE A 258 -28.10 16.22 -7.42
N LEU A 259 -27.12 16.92 -8.02
CA LEU A 259 -27.26 18.34 -8.40
C LEU A 259 -28.43 18.56 -9.37
N ASN A 260 -28.61 17.70 -10.38
CA ASN A 260 -29.75 17.80 -11.29
C ASN A 260 -31.10 17.64 -10.56
N VAL A 261 -31.23 16.68 -9.64
CA VAL A 261 -32.45 16.48 -8.83
C VAL A 261 -32.70 17.69 -7.93
N ARG A 262 -31.68 18.16 -7.20
CA ARG A 262 -31.77 19.34 -6.32
C ARG A 262 -32.16 20.61 -7.07
N ASN A 263 -31.58 20.85 -8.23
CA ASN A 263 -31.90 22.00 -9.09
C ASN A 263 -33.26 21.86 -9.79
N SER A 264 -33.89 20.68 -9.76
CA SER A 264 -35.26 20.46 -10.27
C SER A 264 -36.34 20.67 -9.21
N ILE A 265 -35.99 20.76 -7.92
CA ILE A 265 -36.92 21.07 -6.84
C ILE A 265 -37.15 22.60 -6.83
N PRO A 266 -38.38 23.10 -7.07
CA PRO A 266 -38.65 24.54 -7.05
C PRO A 266 -38.51 25.12 -5.64
N SER A 267 -38.01 26.35 -5.52
CA SER A 267 -37.99 27.09 -4.25
C SER A 267 -39.37 27.72 -3.92
N SER A 268 -40.43 26.92 -4.00
CA SER A 268 -41.83 27.35 -3.85
C SER A 268 -42.49 26.60 -2.71
N ASP A 269 -43.25 27.29 -1.87
CA ASP A 269 -43.94 26.73 -0.68
C ASP A 269 -45.17 25.85 -1.04
N SER A 270 -45.07 25.02 -2.07
CA SER A 270 -46.20 24.34 -2.73
C SER A 270 -46.21 22.82 -2.52
N ASP A 271 -45.98 22.39 -1.28
CA ASP A 271 -45.92 20.98 -0.79
C ASP A 271 -46.70 19.98 -1.68
N SER A 272 -45.98 19.38 -2.63
CA SER A 272 -46.54 18.54 -3.68
C SER A 272 -45.93 17.14 -3.72
N GLU A 273 -46.72 16.16 -4.16
CA GLU A 273 -46.28 14.76 -4.31
C GLU A 273 -45.03 14.61 -5.19
N VAL A 274 -44.84 15.51 -6.17
CA VAL A 274 -43.70 15.47 -7.11
C VAL A 274 -42.41 15.96 -6.45
N GLU A 275 -42.48 17.01 -5.64
CA GLU A 275 -41.36 17.51 -4.84
C GLU A 275 -40.98 16.50 -3.76
N ASN A 276 -41.96 15.91 -3.08
CA ASN A 276 -41.75 14.87 -2.07
C ASN A 276 -41.07 13.61 -2.64
N VAL A 277 -41.46 13.15 -3.83
CA VAL A 277 -40.75 12.06 -4.54
C VAL A 277 -39.32 12.46 -4.90
N SER A 278 -39.12 13.68 -5.41
CA SER A 278 -37.80 14.19 -5.83
C SER A 278 -36.84 14.32 -4.64
N MET A 279 -37.33 14.78 -3.48
CA MET A 279 -36.53 14.88 -2.25
C MET A 279 -36.13 13.50 -1.70
N VAL A 280 -37.02 12.51 -1.78
CA VAL A 280 -36.71 11.12 -1.42
C VAL A 280 -35.70 10.49 -2.38
N GLU A 281 -35.69 10.86 -3.66
CA GLU A 281 -34.62 10.46 -4.59
C GLU A 281 -33.29 11.16 -4.27
N GLY A 282 -33.31 12.47 -3.98
CA GLY A 282 -32.12 13.23 -3.56
C GLY A 282 -31.42 12.63 -2.33
N LEU A 283 -32.19 12.26 -1.29
CA LEU A 283 -31.64 11.58 -0.10
C LEU A 283 -30.99 10.23 -0.42
N LYS A 284 -31.60 9.42 -1.30
CA LYS A 284 -31.05 8.12 -1.75
C LYS A 284 -29.82 8.25 -2.65
N LEU A 285 -29.63 9.41 -3.30
CA LEU A 285 -28.40 9.73 -4.01
C LEU A 285 -27.32 10.16 -3.01
N TYR A 286 -27.65 11.03 -2.06
CA TYR A 286 -26.73 11.51 -1.01
C TYR A 286 -26.15 10.36 -0.18
N GLU A 287 -26.98 9.44 0.31
CA GLU A 287 -26.56 8.23 1.05
C GLU A 287 -25.51 7.40 0.29
N LYS A 288 -25.69 7.25 -1.03
CA LYS A 288 -24.75 6.53 -1.90
C LYS A 288 -23.46 7.31 -2.13
N ILE A 289 -23.55 8.63 -2.27
CA ILE A 289 -22.41 9.53 -2.45
C ILE A 289 -21.52 9.48 -1.20
N GLU A 290 -22.07 9.60 0.01
CA GLU A 290 -21.30 9.49 1.25
C GLU A 290 -20.63 8.12 1.41
N HIS A 291 -21.34 7.03 1.09
CA HIS A 291 -20.78 5.68 1.06
C HIS A 291 -19.71 5.47 -0.04
N LEU A 292 -19.61 6.34 -1.05
CA LEU A 292 -18.48 6.38 -2.00
C LEU A 292 -17.34 7.26 -1.47
N LYS A 293 -17.63 8.48 -0.98
CA LYS A 293 -16.64 9.37 -0.33
C LYS A 293 -15.88 8.68 0.78
N GLN A 294 -16.55 7.91 1.63
CA GLN A 294 -15.91 7.11 2.69
C GLN A 294 -14.88 6.12 2.12
N LYS A 295 -15.17 5.44 1.00
CA LYS A 295 -14.21 4.52 0.36
C LYS A 295 -13.05 5.25 -0.30
N LEU A 296 -13.29 6.41 -0.91
CA LEU A 296 -12.22 7.26 -1.44
C LEU A 296 -11.28 7.68 -0.30
N LYS A 297 -11.82 8.14 0.84
CA LYS A 297 -11.05 8.50 2.04
C LYS A 297 -10.23 7.32 2.63
N LEU A 298 -10.71 6.07 2.51
CA LEU A 298 -9.93 4.87 2.88
C LEU A 298 -8.72 4.61 1.95
N ILE A 299 -8.78 5.00 0.67
CA ILE A 299 -7.68 4.81 -0.29
C ILE A 299 -6.73 6.02 -0.30
N GLU A 300 -7.27 7.23 -0.11
CA GLU A 300 -6.51 8.48 -0.02
C GLU A 300 -5.61 8.51 1.23
N ASN A 301 -6.05 7.94 2.36
CA ASN A 301 -5.19 7.79 3.55
C ASN A 301 -4.22 6.59 3.39
N PRO A 302 -2.88 6.78 3.47
CA PRO A 302 -1.91 5.69 3.26
C PRO A 302 -2.01 4.52 4.24
N LEU A 303 -2.29 4.79 5.52
CA LEU A 303 -2.41 3.77 6.56
C LEU A 303 -3.67 2.94 6.35
N LEU A 304 -4.80 3.60 6.11
CA LEU A 304 -6.08 2.93 5.84
C LEU A 304 -6.02 2.16 4.52
N ARG A 305 -5.30 2.66 3.51
CA ARG A 305 -5.06 1.93 2.25
C ARG A 305 -4.29 0.64 2.49
N TYR A 306 -3.24 0.66 3.31
CA TYR A 306 -2.46 -0.54 3.66
C TYR A 306 -3.23 -1.55 4.52
N VAL A 307 -4.10 -1.08 5.42
CA VAL A 307 -4.89 -1.96 6.30
C VAL A 307 -6.13 -2.54 5.59
N PHE A 308 -6.90 -1.72 4.88
CA PHE A 308 -8.23 -2.06 4.36
C PHE A 308 -8.28 -2.27 2.83
N GLY A 309 -7.37 -1.67 2.05
CA GLY A 309 -7.39 -1.78 0.57
C GLY A 309 -7.34 -3.23 0.06
N TYR A 310 -6.70 -4.11 0.83
CA TYR A 310 -6.60 -5.54 0.55
C TYR A 310 -7.89 -6.35 0.71
N GLN A 311 -8.95 -5.82 1.35
CA GLN A 311 -10.21 -6.55 1.54
C GLN A 311 -11.04 -6.69 0.26
N LYS A 312 -10.59 -6.16 -0.89
CA LYS A 312 -11.37 -6.06 -2.13
C LYS A 312 -10.66 -6.47 -3.43
N TYR A 313 -9.84 -7.52 -3.40
CA TYR A 313 -9.45 -8.21 -4.65
C TYR A 313 -10.64 -8.98 -5.28
N SER A 314 -11.56 -8.20 -5.86
CA SER A 314 -12.86 -8.63 -6.39
C SER A 314 -12.76 -9.38 -7.74
N GLY A 315 -11.56 -9.51 -8.29
CA GLY A 315 -11.30 -10.05 -9.63
C GLY A 315 -11.07 -11.57 -9.69
N LEU A 316 -10.81 -12.23 -8.56
CA LEU A 316 -10.55 -13.67 -8.48
C LEU A 316 -11.86 -14.48 -8.57
N GLN A 317 -12.47 -14.50 -9.76
CA GLN A 317 -13.60 -15.39 -10.05
C GLN A 317 -13.10 -16.80 -10.35
N ALA A 318 -13.48 -17.74 -9.48
CA ALA A 318 -13.34 -19.17 -9.73
C ALA A 318 -14.08 -19.56 -11.02
N LYS A 319 -13.41 -20.28 -11.92
CA LYS A 319 -14.02 -20.80 -13.16
C LYS A 319 -14.86 -22.05 -12.88
N GLY A 320 -14.62 -22.70 -11.74
CA GLY A 320 -15.25 -23.94 -11.32
C GLY A 320 -14.86 -25.11 -12.22
N LEU A 321 -15.73 -26.13 -12.25
CA LEU A 321 -15.55 -27.32 -13.07
C LEU A 321 -15.57 -26.97 -14.57
N ARG A 322 -14.59 -27.51 -15.32
CA ARG A 322 -14.49 -27.37 -16.78
C ARG A 322 -15.78 -27.88 -17.46
N PRO A 323 -16.35 -27.19 -18.47
CA PRO A 323 -17.61 -27.60 -19.11
C PRO A 323 -17.64 -28.99 -19.77
N THR A 324 -16.47 -29.58 -20.03
CA THR A 324 -16.30 -30.96 -20.53
C THR A 324 -16.36 -32.01 -19.42
N GLY A 325 -16.22 -31.61 -18.15
CA GLY A 325 -15.99 -32.51 -17.02
C GLY A 325 -14.59 -33.13 -16.95
N THR A 326 -13.72 -32.85 -17.92
CA THR A 326 -12.35 -33.35 -17.95
C THR A 326 -11.41 -32.47 -17.12
N LYS A 327 -10.41 -33.12 -16.49
CA LYS A 327 -9.28 -32.47 -15.85
C LYS A 327 -8.09 -32.49 -16.80
N ILE A 328 -7.33 -31.41 -16.86
CA ILE A 328 -6.17 -31.25 -17.74
C ILE A 328 -4.90 -31.14 -16.89
N THR A 329 -3.87 -31.88 -17.30
CA THR A 329 -2.49 -31.66 -16.81
C THR A 329 -1.79 -30.66 -17.74
N HIS A 330 -1.54 -29.46 -17.23
CA HIS A 330 -0.78 -28.44 -17.93
C HIS A 330 0.72 -28.67 -17.70
N VAL A 331 1.50 -28.85 -18.78
CA VAL A 331 2.96 -29.04 -18.68
C VAL A 331 3.66 -27.79 -19.20
N VAL A 332 4.43 -27.13 -18.32
CA VAL A 332 5.16 -25.90 -18.64
C VAL A 332 6.61 -26.23 -18.96
N SER A 333 7.06 -25.87 -20.16
CA SER A 333 8.45 -25.99 -20.60
C SER A 333 8.73 -25.10 -21.81
N SER A 334 9.75 -24.25 -21.72
CA SER A 334 10.20 -23.43 -22.85
C SER A 334 10.94 -24.26 -23.91
N THR A 335 11.78 -25.21 -23.48
CA THR A 335 12.41 -26.24 -24.32
C THR A 335 12.58 -27.54 -23.51
N MET A 336 12.26 -28.69 -24.10
CA MET A 336 12.23 -29.97 -23.40
C MET A 336 13.14 -31.01 -24.05
N MET A 337 14.03 -31.63 -23.27
CA MET A 337 14.83 -32.76 -23.72
C MET A 337 13.99 -34.05 -23.79
N ALA A 338 14.21 -34.89 -24.80
CA ALA A 338 13.48 -36.15 -24.97
C ALA A 338 13.61 -37.10 -23.76
N SER A 339 14.76 -37.09 -23.06
CA SER A 339 15.00 -37.84 -21.83
C SER A 339 14.24 -37.32 -20.62
N LEU A 340 13.99 -36.00 -20.57
CA LEU A 340 13.16 -35.37 -19.55
C LEU A 340 11.69 -35.71 -19.80
N LEU A 341 11.21 -35.55 -21.05
CA LEU A 341 9.86 -35.96 -21.45
C LEU A 341 9.59 -37.44 -21.17
N GLN A 342 10.52 -38.33 -21.51
CA GLN A 342 10.39 -39.77 -21.22
C GLN A 342 10.32 -40.07 -19.71
N SER A 343 10.93 -39.23 -18.87
CA SER A 343 10.87 -39.37 -17.42
C SER A 343 9.57 -38.81 -16.86
N LEU A 344 9.17 -37.60 -17.26
CA LEU A 344 7.90 -36.99 -16.91
C LEU A 344 6.70 -37.89 -17.29
N ILE A 345 6.73 -38.50 -18.49
CA ILE A 345 5.71 -39.47 -18.92
C ILE A 345 5.65 -40.67 -17.98
N ARG A 346 6.80 -41.23 -17.60
CA ARG A 346 6.90 -42.41 -16.72
C ARG A 346 6.48 -42.10 -15.28
N ASP A 347 6.85 -40.93 -14.77
CA ASP A 347 6.78 -40.59 -13.34
C ASP A 347 5.53 -39.81 -12.94
N LYS A 348 4.85 -39.14 -13.90
CA LYS A 348 3.72 -38.22 -13.63
C LYS A 348 2.56 -38.30 -14.62
N LEU A 349 2.78 -38.67 -15.89
CA LEU A 349 1.74 -38.67 -16.93
C LEU A 349 1.30 -40.09 -17.37
N CYS A 350 1.70 -41.12 -16.63
CA CYS A 350 1.25 -42.50 -16.83
C CYS A 350 0.08 -42.77 -15.87
N PRO A 351 -1.12 -43.15 -16.35
CA PRO A 351 -2.25 -43.38 -15.47
C PRO A 351 -2.05 -44.66 -14.62
N ASP A 352 -2.23 -44.54 -13.31
CA ASP A 352 -2.15 -45.67 -12.35
C ASP A 352 -3.25 -46.73 -12.57
N SER A 353 -4.31 -46.39 -13.31
CA SER A 353 -5.42 -47.30 -13.62
C SER A 353 -5.67 -47.42 -15.12
N CYS A 354 -5.97 -48.65 -15.57
CA CYS A 354 -6.19 -48.97 -16.98
C CYS A 354 -7.61 -48.56 -17.42
N GLY A 355 -7.85 -47.25 -17.58
CA GLY A 355 -9.13 -46.74 -18.09
C GLY A 355 -9.28 -45.23 -18.24
N GLU A 356 -8.41 -44.41 -17.64
CA GLU A 356 -8.51 -42.94 -17.70
C GLU A 356 -7.55 -42.37 -18.76
N GLU A 357 -8.08 -41.65 -19.75
CA GLU A 357 -7.28 -40.88 -20.71
C GLU A 357 -6.94 -39.51 -20.10
N LEU A 358 -5.65 -39.24 -19.90
CA LEU A 358 -5.16 -37.99 -19.34
C LEU A 358 -5.04 -36.92 -20.43
N GLU A 359 -5.87 -35.87 -20.36
CA GLU A 359 -5.72 -34.70 -21.23
C GLU A 359 -4.49 -33.88 -20.80
N ILE A 360 -3.55 -33.64 -21.72
CA ILE A 360 -2.29 -32.93 -21.46
C ILE A 360 -2.19 -31.71 -22.38
N GLN A 361 -1.92 -30.54 -21.82
CA GLN A 361 -1.73 -29.30 -22.58
C GLN A 361 -0.36 -28.69 -22.29
N PHE A 362 0.46 -28.46 -23.32
CA PHE A 362 1.77 -27.85 -23.19
C PHE A 362 1.70 -26.32 -23.26
N HIS A 363 2.50 -25.65 -22.44
CA HIS A 363 2.67 -24.20 -22.39
C HIS A 363 4.16 -23.83 -22.32
N SER A 364 4.56 -22.70 -22.91
CA SER A 364 5.92 -22.16 -22.81
C SER A 364 6.14 -21.23 -21.60
N ASP A 365 5.05 -20.83 -20.94
CA ASP A 365 4.99 -19.80 -19.90
C ASP A 365 4.10 -20.30 -18.73
N PRO A 366 4.56 -20.18 -17.46
CA PRO A 366 3.74 -20.51 -16.29
C PRO A 366 2.47 -19.67 -16.16
N LEU A 367 2.50 -18.38 -16.52
CA LEU A 367 1.35 -17.48 -16.35
C LEU A 367 0.19 -17.90 -17.27
N ALA A 368 0.47 -18.20 -18.54
CA ALA A 368 -0.48 -18.79 -19.49
C ALA A 368 -1.05 -20.14 -19.00
N ALA A 369 -0.24 -20.96 -18.31
CA ALA A 369 -0.68 -22.24 -17.77
C ALA A 369 -1.66 -22.07 -16.59
N VAL A 370 -1.30 -21.26 -15.59
CA VAL A 370 -2.20 -20.94 -14.45
C VAL A 370 -3.50 -20.29 -14.95
N ASN A 371 -3.41 -19.38 -15.92
CA ASN A 371 -4.58 -18.76 -16.53
C ASN A 371 -5.46 -19.75 -17.35
N ALA A 372 -4.97 -20.92 -17.73
CA ALA A 372 -5.72 -21.97 -18.43
C ALA A 372 -6.41 -23.00 -17.49
N CYS A 373 -6.05 -23.03 -16.21
CA CYS A 373 -6.60 -23.97 -15.22
C CYS A 373 -8.08 -23.74 -14.91
N TYR A 374 -8.77 -24.82 -14.57
CA TYR A 374 -10.11 -24.91 -13.97
C TYR A 374 -10.01 -25.72 -12.67
N GLU A 375 -11.14 -25.89 -11.96
CA GLU A 375 -11.14 -26.60 -10.69
C GLU A 375 -10.69 -28.07 -10.80
N GLY A 376 -9.63 -28.41 -10.08
CA GLY A 376 -9.06 -29.75 -10.00
C GLY A 376 -8.00 -30.08 -11.05
N ASP A 377 -7.56 -29.11 -11.86
CA ASP A 377 -6.44 -29.24 -12.80
C ASP A 377 -5.07 -29.21 -12.08
N THR A 378 -4.01 -29.60 -12.81
CA THR A 378 -2.64 -29.68 -12.29
C THR A 378 -1.66 -29.04 -13.27
N VAL A 379 -0.75 -28.20 -12.78
CA VAL A 379 0.31 -27.55 -13.54
C VAL A 379 1.65 -28.13 -13.11
N ILE A 380 2.36 -28.78 -14.03
CA ILE A 380 3.70 -29.31 -13.81
C ILE A 380 4.71 -28.44 -14.54
N ILE A 381 5.61 -27.80 -13.81
CA ILE A 381 6.68 -26.95 -14.35
C ILE A 381 7.97 -27.77 -14.48
N CYS A 382 8.53 -27.82 -15.68
CA CYS A 382 9.81 -28.47 -15.95
C CYS A 382 11.00 -27.57 -15.52
N PRO A 383 12.18 -28.16 -15.21
CA PRO A 383 13.43 -27.43 -14.97
C PRO A 383 13.69 -26.33 -16.01
N GLY A 384 13.98 -25.13 -15.52
CA GLY A 384 14.10 -23.92 -16.32
C GLY A 384 14.02 -22.64 -15.49
N HIS A 385 14.41 -21.54 -16.11
CA HIS A 385 14.27 -20.19 -15.56
C HIS A 385 13.17 -19.45 -16.34
N TYR A 386 12.07 -19.15 -15.67
CA TYR A 386 10.89 -18.51 -16.23
C TYR A 386 10.82 -17.07 -15.73
N VAL A 387 10.50 -16.14 -16.61
CA VAL A 387 10.31 -14.71 -16.28
C VAL A 387 8.87 -14.36 -16.61
N VAL A 388 8.14 -13.79 -15.65
CA VAL A 388 6.73 -13.40 -15.81
C VAL A 388 6.52 -11.94 -15.44
N ASP A 389 5.88 -11.18 -16.33
CA ASP A 389 5.57 -9.76 -16.15
C ASP A 389 4.20 -9.52 -15.46
N GLY A 390 3.69 -10.51 -14.71
CA GLY A 390 2.33 -10.52 -14.18
C GLY A 390 2.15 -11.37 -12.92
N MET A 391 0.90 -11.46 -12.45
CA MET A 391 0.51 -12.09 -11.19
C MET A 391 -0.19 -13.44 -11.42
N PHE A 392 0.10 -14.45 -10.59
CA PHE A 392 -0.62 -15.72 -10.59
C PHE A 392 -1.92 -15.61 -9.79
N CYS A 393 -3.05 -15.56 -10.48
CA CYS A 393 -4.38 -15.43 -9.91
C CYS A 393 -5.05 -16.81 -9.74
N ILE A 394 -4.92 -17.44 -8.57
CA ILE A 394 -5.43 -18.81 -8.33
C ILE A 394 -6.75 -18.76 -7.54
N ALA A 395 -7.87 -18.74 -8.27
CA ALA A 395 -9.23 -18.69 -7.70
C ALA A 395 -9.91 -20.08 -7.57
N ASP A 396 -9.35 -21.11 -8.18
CA ASP A 396 -9.89 -22.48 -8.20
C ASP A 396 -9.00 -23.45 -7.39
N SER A 397 -9.50 -24.64 -7.06
CA SER A 397 -8.70 -25.69 -6.39
C SER A 397 -7.67 -26.30 -7.37
N VAL A 398 -6.47 -25.72 -7.44
CA VAL A 398 -5.42 -26.06 -8.42
C VAL A 398 -4.12 -26.52 -7.73
N GLU A 399 -3.40 -27.44 -8.38
CA GLU A 399 -2.05 -27.84 -7.99
C GLU A 399 -0.97 -27.29 -8.94
N LEU A 400 0.12 -26.78 -8.38
CA LEU A 400 1.28 -26.22 -9.06
C LEU A 400 2.56 -26.91 -8.53
N GLU A 401 3.15 -27.81 -9.32
CA GLU A 401 4.30 -28.64 -8.92
C GLU A 401 5.51 -28.40 -9.82
N GLY A 402 6.68 -28.18 -9.24
CA GLY A 402 7.96 -28.30 -9.92
C GLY A 402 8.40 -29.76 -10.09
N TYR A 403 8.69 -30.19 -11.33
CA TYR A 403 9.27 -31.51 -11.63
C TYR A 403 10.81 -31.48 -11.53
N GLY A 404 11.34 -31.27 -10.33
CA GLY A 404 12.78 -31.13 -10.09
C GLY A 404 13.12 -30.72 -8.65
N LEU A 405 14.31 -30.16 -8.46
CA LEU A 405 14.65 -29.43 -7.23
C LEU A 405 14.19 -27.97 -7.35
N PRO A 406 13.87 -27.26 -6.25
CA PRO A 406 13.41 -25.88 -6.31
C PRO A 406 14.39 -24.92 -7.03
N ASP A 407 15.70 -25.09 -6.82
CA ASP A 407 16.73 -24.27 -7.50
C ASP A 407 16.85 -24.54 -9.01
N ASP A 408 16.35 -25.68 -9.51
CA ASP A 408 16.27 -25.97 -10.95
C ASP A 408 15.02 -25.34 -11.61
N ILE A 409 14.05 -24.85 -10.82
CA ILE A 409 12.73 -24.40 -11.26
C ILE A 409 12.46 -23.01 -10.69
N VAL A 410 13.02 -22.00 -11.36
CA VAL A 410 13.00 -20.61 -10.92
C VAL A 410 11.95 -19.83 -11.70
N ILE A 411 11.08 -19.12 -10.99
CA ILE A 411 10.12 -18.18 -11.56
C ILE A 411 10.44 -16.78 -11.01
N GLU A 412 10.91 -15.89 -11.88
CA GLU A 412 11.22 -14.49 -11.59
C GLU A 412 10.03 -13.60 -11.97
N LYS A 413 9.43 -12.87 -11.01
CA LYS A 413 8.47 -11.81 -11.34
C LYS A 413 9.21 -10.52 -11.70
N ARG A 414 8.81 -9.94 -12.83
CA ARG A 414 9.11 -8.57 -13.22
C ARG A 414 7.86 -7.69 -13.15
N GLY A 415 8.09 -6.37 -13.18
CA GLY A 415 7.03 -5.37 -13.10
C GLY A 415 6.70 -4.94 -11.67
N LYS A 416 6.71 -3.62 -11.47
CA LYS A 416 6.35 -2.93 -10.23
C LYS A 416 4.84 -3.01 -9.97
N GLY A 417 4.41 -2.72 -8.74
CA GLY A 417 3.00 -2.54 -8.38
C GLY A 417 2.37 -3.68 -7.58
N ASP A 418 2.35 -4.90 -8.14
CA ASP A 418 1.41 -5.96 -7.70
C ASP A 418 2.08 -7.18 -7.02
N ASN A 419 1.30 -7.96 -6.25
CA ASN A 419 1.68 -9.28 -5.69
C ASN A 419 2.25 -10.21 -6.79
N PHE A 420 3.00 -11.23 -6.37
CA PHE A 420 3.40 -12.30 -7.28
C PHE A 420 2.34 -13.42 -7.36
N VAL A 421 1.89 -13.96 -6.23
CA VAL A 421 0.89 -15.04 -6.21
C VAL A 421 -0.27 -14.68 -5.29
N ASP A 422 -1.49 -14.66 -5.83
CA ASP A 422 -2.73 -14.47 -5.08
C ASP A 422 -3.53 -15.79 -5.05
N CYS A 423 -3.79 -16.30 -3.85
CA CYS A 423 -4.53 -17.53 -3.62
C CYS A 423 -5.88 -17.26 -2.97
N ALA A 424 -6.97 -17.60 -3.65
CA ALA A 424 -8.35 -17.50 -3.15
C ALA A 424 -9.16 -18.81 -3.30
N GLY A 425 -8.63 -19.81 -4.00
CA GLY A 425 -9.31 -21.10 -4.23
C GLY A 425 -9.44 -21.96 -2.97
N PRO A 426 -10.44 -22.87 -2.91
CA PRO A 426 -10.76 -23.63 -1.70
C PRO A 426 -9.60 -24.47 -1.15
N ASN A 427 -8.84 -25.14 -2.03
CA ASN A 427 -7.65 -25.90 -1.65
C ASN A 427 -6.61 -25.85 -2.79
N ILE A 428 -5.54 -25.08 -2.57
CA ILE A 428 -4.42 -24.87 -3.51
C ILE A 428 -3.16 -25.56 -2.96
N ARG A 429 -2.39 -26.21 -3.83
CA ARG A 429 -1.05 -26.75 -3.51
C ARG A 429 0.01 -26.16 -4.43
N ILE A 430 1.10 -25.67 -3.86
CA ILE A 430 2.28 -25.14 -4.55
C ILE A 430 3.50 -25.89 -3.99
N SER A 431 4.29 -26.54 -4.85
CA SER A 431 5.42 -27.37 -4.40
C SER A 431 6.62 -27.39 -5.34
N ASN A 432 7.80 -27.72 -4.77
CA ASN A 432 9.04 -28.03 -5.49
C ASN A 432 9.58 -26.92 -6.42
N LEU A 433 9.32 -25.64 -6.12
CA LEU A 433 9.68 -24.51 -6.98
C LEU A 433 10.25 -23.31 -6.21
N LYS A 434 10.95 -22.43 -6.94
CA LYS A 434 11.54 -21.19 -6.41
C LYS A 434 10.87 -19.96 -7.02
N LEU A 435 10.30 -19.12 -6.16
CA LEU A 435 9.76 -17.82 -6.54
C LEU A 435 10.78 -16.73 -6.17
N VAL A 436 11.06 -15.83 -7.12
CA VAL A 436 11.96 -14.68 -6.96
C VAL A 436 11.20 -13.40 -7.32
N GLN A 437 11.26 -12.41 -6.43
CA GLN A 437 10.55 -11.14 -6.57
C GLN A 437 11.54 -9.96 -6.65
N HIS A 438 11.30 -9.04 -7.58
CA HIS A 438 12.11 -7.82 -7.79
C HIS A 438 11.23 -6.58 -7.98
N ASP A 439 11.66 -5.44 -7.43
CA ASP A 439 11.04 -4.10 -7.56
C ASP A 439 9.53 -4.05 -7.17
N ALA A 440 9.10 -4.94 -6.27
CA ALA A 440 7.69 -5.07 -5.89
C ALA A 440 7.23 -4.07 -4.80
N VAL A 441 5.90 -3.98 -4.64
CA VAL A 441 5.23 -3.22 -3.56
C VAL A 441 4.58 -4.18 -2.58
N GLU A 442 3.85 -5.16 -3.10
CA GLU A 442 3.13 -6.18 -2.34
C GLU A 442 3.97 -7.46 -2.19
N GLY A 443 3.47 -8.43 -1.42
CA GLY A 443 4.23 -9.62 -1.04
C GLY A 443 4.38 -10.68 -2.13
N ILE A 444 5.16 -11.73 -1.83
CA ILE A 444 5.40 -12.83 -2.77
C ILE A 444 4.19 -13.78 -2.88
N LEU A 445 3.45 -13.96 -1.79
CA LEU A 445 2.25 -14.81 -1.73
C LEU A 445 1.21 -14.18 -0.80
N ASN A 446 -0.02 -14.08 -1.26
CA ASN A 446 -1.13 -13.50 -0.53
C ASN A 446 -2.31 -14.48 -0.52
N VAL A 447 -2.60 -15.06 0.65
CA VAL A 447 -3.69 -16.05 0.82
C VAL A 447 -4.92 -15.34 1.33
N HIS A 448 -5.86 -15.06 0.41
CA HIS A 448 -7.11 -14.36 0.67
C HIS A 448 -8.15 -15.24 1.36
N HIS A 449 -8.41 -16.42 0.79
CA HIS A 449 -9.45 -17.35 1.23
C HIS A 449 -9.05 -18.79 0.96
N GLY A 450 -9.79 -19.73 1.57
CA GLY A 450 -9.53 -21.16 1.42
C GLY A 450 -8.22 -21.60 2.09
N LYS A 451 -7.69 -22.74 1.63
CA LYS A 451 -6.45 -23.34 2.12
C LYS A 451 -5.36 -23.30 1.06
N THR A 452 -4.19 -22.75 1.40
CA THR A 452 -2.99 -22.84 0.57
C THR A 452 -1.93 -23.69 1.26
N THR A 453 -1.41 -24.69 0.54
CA THR A 453 -0.30 -25.55 0.99
C THR A 453 0.97 -25.24 0.20
N LEU A 454 2.03 -24.83 0.88
CA LEU A 454 3.40 -24.72 0.38
C LEU A 454 4.23 -25.91 0.87
N GLU A 455 4.92 -26.62 -0.02
CA GLU A 455 5.73 -27.79 0.35
C GLU A 455 7.02 -27.86 -0.49
N ASN A 456 8.18 -27.80 0.16
CA ASN A 456 9.49 -27.77 -0.51
C ASN A 456 9.63 -26.61 -1.52
N CYS A 457 9.30 -25.38 -1.10
CA CYS A 457 9.40 -24.18 -1.92
C CYS A 457 10.49 -23.22 -1.39
N VAL A 458 11.04 -22.40 -2.29
CA VAL A 458 12.02 -21.35 -1.93
C VAL A 458 11.46 -19.98 -2.34
N LEU A 459 11.35 -19.07 -1.39
CA LEU A 459 10.72 -17.76 -1.55
C LEU A 459 11.75 -16.64 -1.31
N GLN A 460 12.27 -16.07 -2.40
CA GLN A 460 13.12 -14.89 -2.37
C GLN A 460 12.26 -13.64 -2.53
N CYS A 461 11.87 -13.07 -1.39
CA CYS A 461 10.98 -11.93 -1.25
C CYS A 461 11.77 -10.61 -1.29
N GLU A 462 11.11 -9.51 -1.64
CA GLU A 462 11.70 -8.17 -1.48
C GLU A 462 10.95 -7.30 -0.45
N THR A 463 9.62 -7.38 -0.41
CA THR A 463 8.78 -6.54 0.47
C THR A 463 8.36 -7.33 1.70
N THR A 464 7.09 -7.69 1.86
CA THR A 464 6.62 -8.73 2.79
C THR A 464 6.75 -10.09 2.11
N GLY A 465 6.95 -11.16 2.87
CA GLY A 465 6.95 -12.52 2.32
C GLY A 465 5.52 -13.02 2.05
N ILE A 466 5.02 -13.90 2.92
CA ILE A 466 3.67 -14.45 2.80
C ILE A 466 2.70 -13.61 3.64
N THR A 467 1.54 -13.25 3.10
CA THR A 467 0.43 -12.68 3.88
C THR A 467 -0.74 -13.66 3.96
N VAL A 468 -1.25 -13.92 5.16
CA VAL A 468 -2.43 -14.77 5.41
C VAL A 468 -3.56 -13.87 5.91
N ARG A 469 -4.66 -13.77 5.13
CA ARG A 469 -5.81 -12.91 5.44
C ARG A 469 -6.78 -13.58 6.41
N THR A 470 -7.73 -12.79 6.91
CA THR A 470 -8.80 -13.25 7.80
C THR A 470 -9.59 -14.40 7.19
N SER A 471 -9.82 -15.44 7.99
CA SER A 471 -10.49 -16.69 7.62
C SER A 471 -9.80 -17.52 6.52
N ALA A 472 -8.52 -17.26 6.21
CA ALA A 472 -7.70 -18.11 5.35
C ALA A 472 -6.86 -19.13 6.16
N GLU A 473 -6.51 -20.26 5.53
CA GLU A 473 -5.57 -21.25 6.07
C GLU A 473 -4.28 -21.32 5.24
N LEU A 474 -3.12 -21.16 5.90
CA LEU A 474 -1.79 -21.47 5.35
C LEU A 474 -1.20 -22.71 6.02
N LEU A 475 -0.71 -23.63 5.19
CA LEU A 475 0.13 -24.76 5.60
C LEU A 475 1.47 -24.70 4.83
N MET A 476 2.55 -24.31 5.50
CA MET A 476 3.89 -24.21 4.91
C MET A 476 4.81 -25.27 5.51
N LYS A 477 5.45 -26.08 4.67
CA LYS A 477 6.36 -27.15 5.09
C LYS A 477 7.67 -27.16 4.35
N ASN A 478 8.76 -27.48 5.06
CA ASN A 478 10.08 -27.77 4.48
C ASN A 478 10.54 -26.73 3.44
N SER A 479 10.15 -25.47 3.63
CA SER A 479 10.31 -24.37 2.68
C SER A 479 11.14 -23.25 3.29
N ASP A 480 11.88 -22.52 2.48
CA ASP A 480 12.73 -21.40 2.91
C ASP A 480 12.19 -20.06 2.41
N LEU A 481 12.15 -19.05 3.28
CA LEU A 481 11.67 -17.69 2.98
C LEU A 481 12.68 -16.65 3.45
N TYR A 482 13.08 -15.75 2.54
CA TYR A 482 14.11 -14.75 2.84
C TYR A 482 14.05 -13.46 2.04
N GLY A 483 14.75 -12.42 2.51
CA GLY A 483 14.98 -11.15 1.81
C GLY A 483 13.92 -10.07 2.05
N ALA A 484 12.83 -10.40 2.74
CA ALA A 484 11.71 -9.49 2.99
C ALA A 484 12.12 -8.24 3.79
N LYS A 485 12.05 -7.05 3.18
CA LYS A 485 12.21 -5.74 3.85
C LYS A 485 11.07 -5.44 4.85
N GLY A 486 9.97 -6.18 4.76
CA GLY A 486 8.87 -6.24 5.71
C GLY A 486 8.94 -7.50 6.60
N ALA A 487 7.79 -8.03 6.99
CA ALA A 487 7.75 -9.30 7.73
C ALA A 487 7.91 -10.51 6.78
N GLY A 488 8.54 -11.58 7.26
CA GLY A 488 8.64 -12.83 6.52
C GLY A 488 7.27 -13.50 6.33
N VAL A 489 6.47 -13.59 7.40
CA VAL A 489 5.08 -14.04 7.33
C VAL A 489 4.17 -13.08 8.12
N GLU A 490 3.14 -12.53 7.48
CA GLU A 490 2.10 -11.72 8.11
C GLU A 490 0.80 -12.53 8.31
N ILE A 491 0.25 -12.49 9.53
CA ILE A 491 -0.90 -13.30 9.95
C ILE A 491 -1.99 -12.37 10.49
N TYR A 492 -3.14 -12.28 9.80
CA TYR A 492 -4.28 -11.43 10.19
C TYR A 492 -5.24 -12.16 11.16
N PRO A 493 -6.13 -11.45 11.89
CA PRO A 493 -7.11 -12.05 12.80
C PRO A 493 -7.99 -13.09 12.10
N GLY A 494 -8.43 -14.13 12.82
CA GLY A 494 -9.29 -15.20 12.32
C GLY A 494 -8.65 -16.13 11.28
N SER A 495 -7.37 -15.97 10.96
CA SER A 495 -6.63 -16.89 10.08
C SER A 495 -6.15 -18.14 10.83
N THR A 496 -5.76 -19.18 10.09
CA THR A 496 -5.04 -20.35 10.62
C THR A 496 -3.71 -20.51 9.89
N CYS A 497 -2.61 -20.63 10.62
CA CYS A 497 -1.27 -20.68 10.06
C CYS A 497 -0.46 -21.83 10.68
N THR A 498 -0.01 -22.78 9.86
CA THR A 498 0.77 -23.95 10.28
C THR A 498 2.11 -23.96 9.55
N LEU A 499 3.19 -23.74 10.29
CA LEU A 499 4.56 -23.71 9.78
C LEU A 499 5.33 -24.91 10.37
N LEU A 500 5.75 -25.85 9.51
CA LEU A 500 6.49 -27.07 9.89
C LEU A 500 7.87 -27.12 9.20
N ASP A 501 8.94 -27.22 9.97
CA ASP A 501 10.31 -27.49 9.47
C ASP A 501 10.82 -26.49 8.40
N ASN A 502 10.40 -25.21 8.47
CA ASN A 502 10.77 -24.15 7.52
C ASN A 502 11.94 -23.27 7.98
N GLY A 503 12.66 -22.65 7.04
CA GLY A 503 13.56 -21.52 7.29
C GLY A 503 12.87 -20.18 7.04
N ILE A 504 12.97 -19.24 7.99
CA ILE A 504 12.49 -17.86 7.83
C ILE A 504 13.60 -16.91 8.29
N HIS A 505 14.30 -16.28 7.34
CA HIS A 505 15.56 -15.62 7.66
C HIS A 505 15.92 -14.41 6.78
N HIS A 506 16.71 -13.49 7.33
CA HIS A 506 17.11 -12.26 6.65
C HIS A 506 15.89 -11.41 6.22
N CYS A 507 14.88 -11.33 7.08
CA CYS A 507 13.72 -10.44 6.97
C CYS A 507 13.82 -9.30 8.00
N LYS A 508 13.04 -8.22 7.85
CA LYS A 508 12.98 -7.16 8.88
C LYS A 508 12.40 -7.67 10.19
N GLU A 509 11.27 -8.38 10.14
CA GLU A 509 10.70 -9.14 11.26
C GLU A 509 10.40 -10.57 10.75
N GLY A 510 10.59 -11.61 11.58
CA GLY A 510 10.42 -13.00 11.11
C GLY A 510 8.96 -13.36 10.81
N ILE A 511 8.12 -13.37 11.85
CA ILE A 511 6.66 -13.57 11.75
C ILE A 511 5.98 -12.39 12.44
N LEU A 512 4.97 -11.78 11.80
CA LEU A 512 4.19 -10.67 12.33
C LEU A 512 2.72 -11.06 12.47
N ILE A 513 2.25 -11.14 13.70
CA ILE A 513 0.88 -11.52 14.06
C ILE A 513 0.09 -10.24 14.35
N LYS A 514 -0.95 -9.97 13.57
CA LYS A 514 -1.86 -8.83 13.74
C LYS A 514 -3.08 -9.31 14.52
N ASN A 515 -3.25 -8.84 15.76
CA ASN A 515 -4.40 -9.14 16.61
C ASN A 515 -5.22 -7.86 16.87
N PHE A 516 -6.05 -7.49 15.90
CA PHE A 516 -6.99 -6.39 16.00
C PHE A 516 -8.22 -6.83 16.82
N LEU A 517 -8.18 -6.58 18.13
CA LEU A 517 -9.25 -6.90 19.08
C LEU A 517 -10.42 -5.91 18.94
N ASP A 518 -11.24 -6.12 17.91
CA ASP A 518 -12.61 -5.60 17.77
C ASP A 518 -13.58 -6.78 17.94
N GLU A 519 -14.81 -6.54 18.42
CA GLU A 519 -15.78 -7.57 18.89
C GLU A 519 -16.28 -8.55 17.80
N HIS A 520 -15.72 -8.46 16.59
CA HIS A 520 -16.18 -9.12 15.37
C HIS A 520 -15.16 -10.10 14.76
N TYR A 521 -13.94 -10.23 15.32
CA TYR A 521 -12.87 -11.06 14.76
C TYR A 521 -12.40 -12.18 15.69
N ASP A 522 -12.31 -13.40 15.15
CA ASP A 522 -11.71 -14.55 15.82
C ASP A 522 -10.20 -14.35 16.09
N ILE A 523 -9.69 -15.00 17.15
CA ILE A 523 -8.25 -15.05 17.44
C ILE A 523 -7.54 -15.92 16.38
N PRO A 524 -6.42 -15.47 15.76
CA PRO A 524 -5.69 -16.26 14.77
C PRO A 524 -5.02 -17.49 15.40
N LYS A 525 -5.06 -18.64 14.72
CA LYS A 525 -4.62 -19.94 15.23
C LYS A 525 -3.30 -20.36 14.62
N ILE A 526 -2.23 -20.38 15.43
CA ILE A 526 -0.86 -20.56 14.93
C ILE A 526 -0.23 -21.85 15.48
N THR A 527 0.33 -22.65 14.57
CA THR A 527 1.14 -23.84 14.87
C THR A 527 2.56 -23.65 14.32
N LEU A 528 3.56 -23.67 15.20
CA LEU A 528 4.98 -23.57 14.85
C LEU A 528 5.70 -24.86 15.29
N VAL A 529 6.18 -25.66 14.35
CA VAL A 529 6.97 -26.88 14.65
C VAL A 529 8.31 -26.85 13.91
N ASN A 530 9.41 -27.06 14.64
CA ASN A 530 10.78 -27.24 14.12
C ASN A 530 11.37 -26.11 13.25
N ASN A 531 10.70 -24.97 13.09
CA ASN A 531 11.15 -23.90 12.18
C ASN A 531 12.47 -23.25 12.66
N MET A 532 13.31 -22.82 11.72
CA MET A 532 14.55 -22.07 11.96
C MET A 532 14.32 -20.60 11.61
N ILE A 533 14.10 -19.76 12.63
CA ILE A 533 13.75 -18.35 12.46
C ILE A 533 14.95 -17.48 12.88
N HIS A 534 15.74 -17.00 11.92
CA HIS A 534 17.08 -16.46 12.22
C HIS A 534 17.55 -15.29 11.34
N ASN A 535 18.60 -14.58 11.77
CA ASN A 535 19.22 -13.46 11.04
C ASN A 535 18.24 -12.32 10.67
N ASN A 536 17.12 -12.18 11.37
CA ASN A 536 16.14 -11.10 11.11
C ASN A 536 16.56 -9.80 11.81
N GLU A 537 16.29 -8.64 11.23
CA GLU A 537 16.72 -7.33 11.80
C GLU A 537 16.07 -7.05 13.16
N GLY A 538 14.81 -7.46 13.31
CA GLY A 538 13.99 -7.31 14.50
C GLY A 538 13.86 -8.59 15.33
N TYR A 539 12.63 -8.98 15.63
CA TYR A 539 12.30 -10.19 16.39
C TYR A 539 12.04 -11.40 15.47
N GLY A 540 12.15 -12.60 16.04
CA GLY A 540 11.71 -13.83 15.38
C GLY A 540 10.19 -13.90 15.19
N VAL A 541 9.42 -13.52 16.22
CA VAL A 541 7.97 -13.35 16.17
C VAL A 541 7.57 -12.05 16.86
N VAL A 542 6.72 -11.26 16.22
CA VAL A 542 6.10 -10.05 16.76
C VAL A 542 4.58 -10.26 16.86
N LEU A 543 4.01 -9.92 18.01
CA LEU A 543 2.56 -9.75 18.16
C LEU A 543 2.19 -8.27 18.21
N VAL A 544 1.28 -7.84 17.34
CA VAL A 544 0.67 -6.50 17.36
C VAL A 544 -0.70 -6.62 18.03
N ARG A 545 -0.91 -5.92 19.15
CA ARG A 545 -2.20 -5.86 19.86
C ARG A 545 -2.52 -4.41 20.27
N PRO A 546 -3.80 -3.99 20.34
CA PRO A 546 -4.14 -2.66 20.84
C PRO A 546 -3.73 -2.50 22.30
N ALA A 547 -3.40 -1.27 22.70
CA ALA A 547 -3.12 -0.92 24.09
C ALA A 547 -4.40 -0.96 24.94
N MET A 548 -4.49 -1.89 25.90
CA MET A 548 -5.66 -1.99 26.78
C MET A 548 -5.52 -1.03 27.97
N PRO A 549 -6.63 -0.52 28.55
CA PRO A 549 -6.58 0.40 29.71
C PRO A 549 -5.89 -0.16 30.97
N SER A 550 -5.63 -1.47 31.01
CA SER A 550 -4.81 -2.14 32.03
C SER A 550 -3.31 -1.95 31.82
N ASP A 551 -2.82 -1.99 30.58
CA ASP A 551 -1.38 -1.94 30.24
C ASP A 551 -0.73 -0.60 30.64
N VAL A 552 -1.53 0.47 30.71
CA VAL A 552 -1.06 1.83 30.99
C VAL A 552 -0.55 1.99 32.45
N LYS A 553 -0.96 1.12 33.38
CA LYS A 553 -0.70 1.32 34.82
C LYS A 553 0.77 1.15 35.23
N ASP A 554 1.52 0.27 34.58
CA ASP A 554 2.89 -0.06 35.00
C ASP A 554 3.95 0.94 34.47
N SER A 555 3.51 2.12 34.03
CA SER A 555 4.36 3.20 33.48
C SER A 555 4.38 4.50 34.30
N SER A 556 3.78 4.53 35.50
CA SER A 556 3.66 5.75 36.31
C SER A 556 4.01 5.56 37.80
N ASP A 557 5.31 5.61 38.13
CA ASP A 557 5.78 5.55 39.52
C ASP A 557 5.67 6.92 40.22
N GLY A 558 4.71 7.02 41.15
CA GLY A 558 4.71 7.96 42.27
C GLY A 558 4.47 9.46 42.00
N THR A 559 3.26 9.94 42.33
CA THR A 559 3.03 10.84 43.49
C THR A 559 1.54 11.04 43.79
N ALA A 560 1.19 11.02 45.08
CA ALA A 560 -0.14 10.97 45.65
C ALA A 560 -1.17 12.06 45.25
N CYS A 561 -2.45 11.67 45.30
CA CYS A 561 -3.45 12.37 46.12
C CYS A 561 -4.56 11.41 46.60
N VAL A 562 -5.34 11.78 47.62
CA VAL A 562 -6.28 10.90 48.34
C VAL A 562 -7.68 11.52 48.40
N GLU A 563 -8.70 10.75 48.02
CA GLU A 563 -10.13 10.75 48.45
C GLU A 563 -10.95 9.97 47.39
N GLY A 564 -11.99 9.18 47.69
CA GLY A 564 -12.53 8.70 48.97
C GLY A 564 -13.88 7.97 48.76
N PHE A 565 -14.22 7.01 49.65
CA PHE A 565 -15.48 6.20 49.65
C PHE A 565 -15.67 5.22 48.45
N ARG A 566 -16.26 4.03 48.60
CA ARG A 566 -16.67 3.22 49.77
C ARG A 566 -16.69 1.73 49.39
N HIS A 567 -16.40 0.84 50.35
CA HIS A 567 -16.77 -0.57 50.28
C HIS A 567 -17.91 -0.84 51.28
N GLU A 568 -18.83 -1.73 50.92
CA GLU A 568 -19.66 -2.49 51.86
C GLU A 568 -19.32 -3.98 51.72
N GLN A 569 -19.66 -4.77 52.74
CA GLN A 569 -18.95 -6.02 53.07
C GLN A 569 -19.80 -7.27 52.83
N LEU A 570 -19.13 -8.37 52.41
CA LEU A 570 -19.13 -9.74 52.97
C LEU A 570 -20.39 -10.28 53.70
N PRO A 571 -20.70 -11.60 53.62
CA PRO A 571 -19.69 -12.63 53.92
C PRO A 571 -19.72 -13.96 53.13
N GLU A 572 -18.71 -14.76 53.41
CA GLU A 572 -18.50 -16.15 53.00
C GLU A 572 -19.52 -17.11 53.61
N CYS A 573 -19.59 -18.33 53.07
CA CYS A 573 -19.89 -19.53 53.87
C CYS A 573 -19.13 -20.74 53.31
N ILE A 574 -18.61 -21.59 54.19
CA ILE A 574 -17.81 -22.79 53.86
C ILE A 574 -18.60 -24.03 54.32
N THR A 575 -18.67 -25.06 53.47
CA THR A 575 -18.98 -26.45 53.89
C THR A 575 -18.27 -27.44 52.98
N ASP A 576 -17.52 -28.37 53.58
CA ASP A 576 -16.99 -29.59 52.92
C ASP A 576 -18.11 -30.61 52.64
N GLU A 577 -17.86 -31.55 51.72
CA GLU A 577 -18.26 -32.95 51.90
C GLU A 577 -17.41 -33.91 51.01
N LEU A 578 -17.42 -35.22 51.32
CA LEU A 578 -16.43 -36.23 50.88
C LEU A 578 -17.06 -37.56 50.44
N GLU A 579 -16.60 -38.14 49.33
CA GLU A 579 -16.70 -39.57 48.92
C GLU A 579 -15.71 -39.77 47.71
N LEU A 580 -14.81 -40.75 47.55
CA LEU A 580 -14.62 -42.17 47.98
C LEU A 580 -15.57 -43.17 47.29
N TYR A 581 -15.18 -44.28 46.62
CA TYR A 581 -13.89 -44.90 46.22
C TYR A 581 -13.91 -45.18 44.67
N GLU A 582 -13.20 -46.09 43.95
CA GLU A 582 -12.26 -47.20 44.19
C GLU A 582 -11.45 -47.45 42.87
N GLN A 583 -10.16 -47.11 42.78
CA GLN A 583 -8.96 -47.98 42.84
C GLN A 583 -8.77 -49.07 41.74
N ALA A 584 -7.67 -48.95 40.98
CA ALA A 584 -7.01 -50.02 40.20
C ALA A 584 -5.49 -49.73 40.11
N GLU A 585 -4.64 -50.76 40.01
CA GLU A 585 -3.20 -50.67 40.35
C GLU A 585 -2.22 -50.58 39.14
N ILE A 586 -0.93 -50.38 39.46
CA ILE A 586 0.15 -49.88 38.57
C ILE A 586 0.90 -51.03 37.85
N PRO A 587 1.88 -50.72 36.95
CA PRO A 587 3.28 -50.82 37.40
C PRO A 587 4.26 -49.73 36.90
N GLU A 588 4.89 -49.06 37.85
CA GLU A 588 6.31 -48.64 37.91
C GLU A 588 7.16 -48.56 36.61
N GLN A 589 7.41 -47.35 36.08
CA GLN A 589 8.67 -46.99 35.36
C GLN A 589 9.06 -45.48 35.39
N ILE A 590 8.39 -44.60 36.15
CA ILE A 590 8.51 -43.13 35.99
C ILE A 590 8.97 -42.38 37.25
N GLU A 591 9.88 -42.95 38.05
CA GLU A 591 10.40 -42.28 39.27
C GLU A 591 11.82 -41.70 39.11
N GLY A 592 12.60 -42.14 38.10
CA GLY A 592 13.98 -41.69 37.91
C GLY A 592 14.18 -40.31 37.25
N ASN A 593 13.15 -39.72 36.63
CA ASN A 593 13.30 -38.53 35.79
C ASN A 593 12.96 -37.19 36.49
N TYR A 594 12.25 -37.21 37.62
CA TYR A 594 11.81 -35.97 38.29
C TYR A 594 12.91 -35.27 39.11
N GLU A 595 13.87 -36.02 39.65
CA GLU A 595 14.95 -35.43 40.48
C GLU A 595 16.02 -34.72 39.62
N ILE A 596 16.40 -35.32 38.49
CA ILE A 596 17.42 -34.78 37.57
C ILE A 596 16.97 -33.44 36.94
N ALA A 597 15.69 -33.31 36.60
CA ALA A 597 15.11 -32.07 36.07
C ALA A 597 15.22 -30.90 37.08
N ASN A 598 14.98 -31.18 38.36
CA ASN A 598 15.03 -30.17 39.42
C ASN A 598 16.47 -29.70 39.72
N GLU A 599 17.47 -30.58 39.69
CA GLU A 599 18.86 -30.18 39.95
C GLU A 599 19.46 -29.35 38.78
N LEU A 600 19.08 -29.64 37.54
CA LEU A 600 19.44 -28.83 36.36
C LEU A 600 18.79 -27.44 36.40
N GLY A 601 17.54 -27.33 36.86
CA GLY A 601 16.88 -26.03 37.09
C GLY A 601 17.62 -25.19 38.15
N ALA A 602 17.95 -25.80 39.29
CA ALA A 602 18.62 -25.12 40.41
C ALA A 602 20.05 -24.62 40.08
N THR A 603 20.75 -25.29 39.16
CA THR A 603 22.07 -24.86 38.69
C THR A 603 22.02 -23.80 37.58
N SER A 604 21.00 -23.84 36.71
CA SER A 604 20.73 -22.79 35.72
C SER A 604 20.41 -21.44 36.37
N ALA A 605 19.51 -21.44 37.37
CA ALA A 605 19.08 -20.22 38.08
C ALA A 605 20.26 -19.40 38.65
N LYS A 606 21.28 -20.08 39.20
CA LYS A 606 22.48 -19.43 39.78
C LYS A 606 23.39 -18.79 38.73
N LYS A 607 23.40 -19.28 37.48
CA LYS A 607 24.08 -18.59 36.36
C LYS A 607 23.28 -17.39 35.87
N SER A 608 21.96 -17.53 35.72
CA SER A 608 21.07 -16.43 35.33
C SER A 608 21.20 -15.22 36.27
N GLN A 609 21.28 -15.47 37.58
CA GLN A 609 21.39 -14.41 38.60
C GLN A 609 22.71 -13.59 38.52
N MET A 610 23.81 -14.17 38.00
CA MET A 610 25.04 -13.42 37.71
C MET A 610 24.97 -12.61 36.40
N LEU A 611 24.16 -13.03 35.43
CA LEU A 611 23.94 -12.31 34.17
C LEU A 611 22.95 -11.15 34.32
N LYS A 612 21.83 -11.35 35.05
CA LYS A 612 20.87 -10.27 35.35
C LYS A 612 21.54 -9.05 36.00
N LYS A 613 22.57 -9.27 36.84
CA LYS A 613 23.35 -8.21 37.51
C LYS A 613 24.40 -7.50 36.62
N ARG A 614 24.42 -7.76 35.31
CA ARG A 614 25.22 -7.03 34.30
C ARG A 614 24.39 -6.41 33.17
N LEU A 615 23.11 -6.77 33.05
CA LEU A 615 22.21 -6.25 32.01
C LEU A 615 21.40 -5.04 32.50
N SER A 616 21.20 -4.91 33.83
CA SER A 616 20.54 -3.76 34.46
C SER A 616 21.29 -2.42 34.31
N GLU A 617 22.49 -2.42 33.72
CA GLU A 617 23.30 -1.22 33.47
C GLU A 617 23.13 -0.67 32.02
N LEU A 618 22.28 -1.30 31.19
CA LEU A 618 22.14 -1.00 29.75
C LEU A 618 20.71 -0.65 29.28
N GLY A 619 19.73 -0.55 30.18
CA GLY A 619 18.45 0.14 29.88
C GLY A 619 17.54 -0.52 28.82
N ILE A 620 17.52 -1.85 28.73
CA ILE A 620 16.66 -2.61 27.80
C ILE A 620 15.37 -3.03 28.55
N THR A 621 14.20 -2.77 27.95
CA THR A 621 12.88 -3.25 28.46
C THR A 621 12.74 -4.77 28.33
N GLU A 622 11.93 -5.38 29.19
CA GLU A 622 11.94 -6.84 29.37
C GLU A 622 11.46 -7.62 28.14
N ALA A 623 12.04 -8.80 27.94
CA ALA A 623 11.50 -9.80 27.03
C ALA A 623 10.28 -10.47 27.70
N ASP A 624 9.12 -10.37 27.05
CA ASP A 624 7.85 -10.83 27.61
C ASP A 624 7.71 -12.37 27.52
N ASP A 625 8.12 -13.06 28.58
CA ASP A 625 7.91 -14.51 28.76
C ASP A 625 6.40 -14.91 28.70
N ASN A 626 5.48 -13.93 28.80
CA ASN A 626 4.03 -14.12 28.82
C ASN A 626 3.39 -14.12 27.40
N LEU A 627 4.18 -14.16 26.33
CA LEU A 627 3.63 -14.42 24.98
C LEU A 627 3.19 -15.90 24.81
N MET A 628 3.83 -16.82 25.55
CA MET A 628 3.59 -18.28 25.46
C MET A 628 2.26 -18.73 26.08
N SER A 629 1.54 -17.84 26.76
CA SER A 629 0.28 -18.13 27.49
C SER A 629 -0.97 -17.62 26.78
N GLN A 630 -0.84 -17.09 25.56
CA GLN A 630 -1.93 -16.45 24.81
C GLN A 630 -2.63 -17.42 23.85
N GLU A 631 -3.95 -17.30 23.72
CA GLU A 631 -4.84 -18.21 22.95
C GLU A 631 -4.56 -18.27 21.43
N VAL A 632 -3.63 -17.45 20.94
CA VAL A 632 -3.13 -17.41 19.56
C VAL A 632 -2.37 -18.69 19.16
N PHE A 633 -1.65 -19.32 20.09
CA PHE A 633 -0.76 -20.44 19.78
C PHE A 633 -1.38 -21.79 20.10
N VAL A 634 -1.67 -22.57 19.06
CA VAL A 634 -2.16 -23.96 19.15
C VAL A 634 -1.02 -24.92 19.49
N SER A 635 0.20 -24.64 19.00
CA SER A 635 1.40 -25.44 19.30
C SER A 635 2.69 -24.68 18.98
N ILE A 636 3.69 -24.76 19.86
CA ILE A 636 5.07 -24.30 19.63
C ILE A 636 6.02 -25.41 20.09
N VAL A 637 6.65 -26.13 19.16
CA VAL A 637 7.54 -27.26 19.45
C VAL A 637 8.81 -27.19 18.59
N GLY A 638 10.00 -27.41 19.18
CA GLY A 638 11.25 -27.63 18.44
C GLY A 638 11.83 -26.43 17.66
N ASN A 639 11.12 -25.30 17.55
CA ASN A 639 11.57 -24.11 16.82
C ASN A 639 12.87 -23.53 17.38
N GLN A 640 13.71 -22.99 16.50
CA GLN A 640 15.02 -22.44 16.82
C GLN A 640 15.12 -20.97 16.41
N PHE A 641 15.32 -20.09 17.38
CA PHE A 641 15.53 -18.66 17.19
C PHE A 641 17.01 -18.32 17.37
N LYS A 642 17.65 -17.69 16.37
CA LYS A 642 19.10 -17.39 16.36
C LYS A 642 19.38 -16.06 15.69
N TRP A 643 20.31 -15.27 16.23
CA TRP A 643 20.84 -14.07 15.55
C TRP A 643 19.78 -13.05 15.06
N ASN A 644 18.57 -13.04 15.64
CA ASN A 644 17.57 -12.00 15.40
C ASN A 644 17.93 -10.76 16.24
N GLY A 645 17.91 -9.56 15.64
CA GLY A 645 18.53 -8.36 16.20
C GLY A 645 17.89 -7.84 17.49
N LYS A 646 16.58 -7.98 17.67
CA LYS A 646 15.83 -7.57 18.88
C LYS A 646 15.49 -8.73 19.82
N GLY A 647 15.38 -9.97 19.30
CA GLY A 647 15.16 -11.17 20.13
C GLY A 647 14.33 -12.27 19.46
N SER A 648 13.91 -13.27 20.24
CA SER A 648 13.03 -14.34 19.76
C SER A 648 11.58 -13.88 19.59
N PHE A 649 11.08 -13.12 20.56
CA PHE A 649 9.68 -12.72 20.71
C PHE A 649 9.60 -11.25 21.09
N GLY A 650 8.59 -10.53 20.58
CA GLY A 650 8.30 -9.15 20.93
C GLY A 650 6.80 -8.82 20.81
N THR A 651 6.35 -7.82 21.56
CA THR A 651 4.98 -7.32 21.55
C THR A 651 4.99 -5.85 21.16
N PHE A 652 4.16 -5.46 20.20
CA PHE A 652 3.96 -4.08 19.76
C PHE A 652 2.55 -3.62 20.15
N LEU A 653 2.45 -2.44 20.75
CA LEU A 653 1.20 -1.80 21.15
C LEU A 653 0.93 -0.60 20.22
N PHE A 654 -0.35 -0.39 19.90
CA PHE A 654 -0.87 0.75 19.13
C PHE A 654 -2.20 1.24 19.73
#